data_AF-A0A1C6G8A9-F1
#
_entry.id   AF-A0A1C6G8A9-F1
#
_cell.length_a   1.000
_cell.length_b   1.000
_cell.length_c   1.000
_cell.angle_alpha   90.00
_cell.angle_beta   90.00
_cell.angle_gamma   90.00
#
_symmetry.space_group_name_H-M   'P 1'
#
loop_
_entity.id
_entity.type
_entity.pdbx_description
1 polymer ?
#
loop_
_entity_poly.entity_id
_entity_poly.type
_entity_poly.pdbx_seq_one_letter_code
_entity_poly.pdbx_strand_id
1 'polypeptide(L)'
;MTLVKPAPDAQVREEKQNKRTWPFPHPKHGKRWLILGVIALLFLAFAGKFLLGQAAQVTLDGSFETLNGTVRSISGSKVVGTGNTVTREVTIAVQNPGGLSASQVAAASINGLGSAGNGTFTYQSESTVTASASGTATAIHAAEGSTVSKGQALVTLGGDDLEDRIQNAEDSLRNAELSMENTQKQLENYTITSPISGTVIDKEYKAGDTVESGKTLCTIYDLSYLEMTLNIDELDISTVEVGQAVQITAEAVESKTFTGVVTKVSVAGNTSGGITSYPVTVRIDESDGLLPGMNVDAEIVLEEASDALAIPSSAVTRGGGNTSLALITQDSPSAENAVKQEAPEGYVYVQVETGVSDDSYGMVESSEKVVTEDGDAAVQTNVTVICTDGTAKTFTVDKAVDYKAGRLVTVKVSEGSVTIKALTEKHTSGKVDSAATKLGSLSFAEHIEILDTGDEGAATSVDVSRLSGMSLDSDDVRYYGLDGDGRIEYLILDDVTGDLWTYAYLTDLEDQSQGMSINVTYTYLVGGAEQTLNSTSAQYPVEIGGIAVAHESDGSIRTMQRMKSTELTGLSSSWAMASNQKYAVADDVQVYLRSNGSYYLTTLSAVNTEDYTLTRWYNNSGNSAGTQIRIVIAVPREE
;
A
#
# COMPACT_ATOMS: atom_id res chain seq x y z
N MET A 1 -32.51 54.29 29.72
CA MET A 1 -32.21 53.33 30.81
C MET A 1 -32.28 51.94 30.22
N THR A 2 -31.32 51.11 30.60
CA THR A 2 -30.84 49.91 29.91
C THR A 2 -31.74 48.67 30.10
N LEU A 3 -31.67 47.77 29.11
CA LEU A 3 -31.66 46.29 29.18
C LEU A 3 -32.95 45.46 29.39
N VAL A 4 -33.19 44.59 28.39
CA VAL A 4 -33.24 43.09 28.46
C VAL A 4 -34.49 42.39 29.05
N LYS A 5 -35.00 41.47 28.23
CA LYS A 5 -35.87 40.32 28.53
C LYS A 5 -34.98 39.12 28.90
N PRO A 6 -35.33 38.22 29.83
CA PRO A 6 -36.16 37.06 29.45
C PRO A 6 -37.09 36.51 30.58
N ALA A 7 -38.08 35.72 30.17
CA ALA A 7 -38.87 34.76 30.98
C ALA A 7 -38.22 33.35 30.87
N PRO A 8 -38.71 32.22 31.46
CA PRO A 8 -39.99 31.92 32.14
C PRO A 8 -39.85 31.05 33.43
N ASP A 9 -40.87 30.89 34.28
CA ASP A 9 -41.76 29.72 34.49
C ASP A 9 -42.33 29.91 35.94
N ALA A 10 -43.50 29.49 36.42
CA ALA A 10 -44.41 28.40 36.10
C ALA A 10 -45.81 28.66 36.74
N GLN A 11 -46.85 28.09 36.11
CA GLN A 11 -48.07 27.50 36.72
C GLN A 11 -49.00 28.36 37.59
N VAL A 12 -50.20 28.69 37.08
CA VAL A 12 -51.48 28.36 37.75
C VAL A 12 -52.53 28.05 36.67
N ARG A 13 -53.09 26.84 36.76
CA ARG A 13 -54.32 26.39 36.09
C ARG A 13 -55.52 27.11 36.71
N GLU A 14 -56.48 27.57 35.91
CA GLU A 14 -57.88 27.56 36.35
C GLU A 14 -58.88 27.42 35.19
N GLU A 15 -60.05 26.93 35.57
CA GLU A 15 -61.01 26.14 34.80
C GLU A 15 -61.79 26.86 33.69
N LYS A 16 -62.22 26.03 32.74
CA LYS A 16 -63.15 26.34 31.65
C LYS A 16 -64.55 26.69 32.16
N GLN A 17 -65.18 27.72 31.58
CA GLN A 17 -66.61 27.65 31.25
C GLN A 17 -66.90 28.15 29.83
N ASN A 18 -67.40 27.21 29.02
CA ASN A 18 -67.96 27.37 27.68
C ASN A 18 -69.10 28.41 27.64
N LYS A 19 -69.01 29.39 26.73
CA LYS A 19 -70.20 29.95 26.07
C LYS A 19 -70.04 29.83 24.56
N ARG A 20 -70.67 28.79 24.01
CA ARG A 20 -70.94 28.61 22.58
C ARG A 20 -72.03 29.60 22.17
N THR A 21 -71.73 30.47 21.21
CA THR A 21 -72.74 31.13 20.37
C THR A 21 -72.68 30.49 18.99
N TRP A 22 -73.74 29.76 18.61
CA TRP A 22 -73.90 29.19 17.26
C TRP A 22 -74.65 30.20 16.36
N PRO A 23 -74.33 30.26 15.05
CA PRO A 23 -74.60 31.40 14.19
C PRO A 23 -75.98 31.32 13.53
N PHE A 24 -76.53 32.49 13.20
CA PHE A 24 -77.65 32.59 12.25
C PHE A 24 -77.15 32.35 10.82
N PRO A 25 -77.84 31.53 10.01
CA PRO A 25 -77.48 31.29 8.62
C PRO A 25 -77.84 32.48 7.72
N HIS A 26 -76.90 32.80 6.84
CA HIS A 26 -77.06 33.71 5.71
C HIS A 26 -78.09 33.19 4.70
N PRO A 27 -78.96 34.05 4.14
CA PRO A 27 -79.53 33.80 2.84
C PRO A 27 -78.49 34.10 1.75
N LYS A 28 -78.20 33.09 0.94
CA LYS A 28 -77.51 33.21 -0.36
C LYS A 28 -78.43 33.91 -1.37
N HIS A 29 -77.81 34.55 -2.35
CA HIS A 29 -78.36 35.20 -3.55
C HIS A 29 -78.94 36.61 -3.39
N GLY A 30 -78.15 37.57 -3.87
CA GLY A 30 -78.58 38.54 -4.88
C GLY A 30 -79.80 39.37 -4.53
N LYS A 31 -79.68 40.30 -3.58
CA LYS A 31 -80.53 41.49 -3.54
C LYS A 31 -79.70 42.71 -3.16
N ARG A 32 -79.78 43.70 -4.04
CA ARG A 32 -79.12 45.00 -4.05
C ARG A 32 -79.22 45.64 -2.66
N TRP A 33 -78.10 46.12 -2.11
CA TRP A 33 -78.06 46.88 -0.86
C TRP A 33 -77.82 48.33 -1.22
N LEU A 34 -78.82 49.15 -0.93
CA LEU A 34 -78.92 50.51 -1.41
C LEU A 34 -78.58 51.49 -0.31
N ILE A 35 -77.90 52.57 -0.71
CA ILE A 35 -77.78 53.76 0.12
C ILE A 35 -79.20 54.17 0.48
N LEU A 36 -79.54 54.17 1.77
CA LEU A 36 -80.85 54.57 2.22
C LEU A 36 -80.86 56.08 2.45
N GLY A 37 -81.57 56.79 1.58
CA GLY A 37 -81.91 58.18 1.81
C GLY A 37 -83.03 58.22 2.83
N VAL A 38 -82.87 59.04 3.86
CA VAL A 38 -83.88 59.23 4.89
C VAL A 38 -84.48 60.62 4.73
N ILE A 39 -85.80 60.68 4.57
CA ILE A 39 -86.55 61.92 4.46
C ILE A 39 -87.53 62.03 5.61
N ALA A 40 -87.53 63.16 6.31
CA ALA A 40 -88.47 63.45 7.39
C ALA A 40 -89.58 64.36 6.87
N LEU A 41 -90.84 63.93 7.01
CA LEU A 41 -92.01 64.58 6.43
C LEU A 41 -93.16 64.66 7.42
N LEU A 42 -93.90 65.76 7.41
CA LEU A 42 -95.07 65.96 8.28
C LEU A 42 -96.33 65.39 7.63
N PHE A 43 -97.09 64.54 8.33
CA PHE A 43 -98.37 63.99 7.89
C PHE A 43 -99.51 64.34 8.84
N LEU A 44 -100.73 64.54 8.32
CA LEU A 44 -101.91 64.85 9.13
C LEU A 44 -102.25 63.71 10.12
N ALA A 45 -102.24 64.03 11.41
CA ALA A 45 -102.31 63.10 12.53
C ALA A 45 -103.68 62.41 12.73
N PHE A 46 -104.72 62.86 12.02
CA PHE A 46 -106.08 62.29 12.08
C PHE A 46 -106.36 61.25 11.00
N ALA A 47 -105.46 61.06 10.03
CA ALA A 47 -105.80 60.35 8.81
C ALA A 47 -105.37 58.87 8.76
N GLY A 48 -104.56 58.35 9.71
CA GLY A 48 -104.31 56.91 9.80
C GLY A 48 -103.34 56.55 10.92
N LYS A 49 -103.50 55.34 11.50
CA LYS A 49 -102.44 54.74 12.33
C LYS A 49 -101.28 54.38 11.40
N PHE A 50 -100.29 55.24 11.27
CA PHE A 50 -99.04 54.89 10.60
C PHE A 50 -98.32 53.82 11.41
N LEU A 51 -97.83 52.79 10.73
CA LEU A 51 -97.07 51.71 11.35
C LEU A 51 -95.63 51.75 10.86
N LEU A 52 -94.70 51.38 11.74
CA LEU A 52 -93.32 51.14 11.33
C LEU A 52 -93.29 49.98 10.32
N GLY A 53 -92.52 50.13 9.25
CA GLY A 53 -92.46 49.15 8.16
C GLY A 53 -93.54 49.32 7.08
N GLN A 54 -94.42 50.32 7.22
CA GLN A 54 -95.45 50.60 6.22
C GLN A 54 -94.85 51.19 4.93
N ALA A 55 -95.38 50.79 3.77
CA ALA A 55 -94.97 51.31 2.47
C ALA A 55 -95.40 52.78 2.30
N ALA A 56 -94.52 53.57 1.68
CA ALA A 56 -94.75 54.96 1.32
C ALA A 56 -94.30 55.20 -0.13
N GLN A 57 -94.93 56.14 -0.82
CA GLN A 57 -94.43 56.66 -2.09
C GLN A 57 -93.78 58.02 -1.84
N VAL A 58 -92.54 58.22 -2.28
CA VAL A 58 -91.80 59.48 -2.14
C VAL A 58 -91.63 60.06 -3.54
N THR A 59 -92.18 61.24 -3.79
CA THR A 59 -92.13 61.91 -5.10
C THR A 59 -91.13 63.06 -5.05
N LEU A 60 -90.09 62.98 -5.86
CA LEU A 60 -89.06 64.01 -5.97
C LEU A 60 -89.64 65.30 -6.53
N ASP A 61 -89.29 66.43 -5.90
CA ASP A 61 -89.70 67.74 -6.38
C ASP A 61 -88.93 68.12 -7.64
N GLY A 62 -89.62 68.71 -8.61
CA GLY A 62 -89.07 69.06 -9.93
C GLY A 62 -89.05 67.91 -10.95
N SER A 63 -88.56 66.71 -10.62
CA SER A 63 -88.54 65.58 -11.58
C SER A 63 -89.84 64.77 -11.59
N PHE A 64 -90.65 64.87 -10.53
CA PHE A 64 -91.87 64.08 -10.30
C PHE A 64 -91.65 62.55 -10.29
N GLU A 65 -90.40 62.08 -10.24
CA GLU A 65 -90.09 60.66 -10.10
C GLU A 65 -90.55 60.14 -8.74
N THR A 66 -91.13 58.95 -8.73
CA THR A 66 -91.64 58.34 -7.51
C THR A 66 -90.79 57.15 -7.08
N LEU A 67 -90.33 57.21 -5.83
CA LEU A 67 -89.54 56.19 -5.17
C LEU A 67 -90.40 55.45 -4.16
N ASN A 68 -90.18 54.14 -4.08
CA ASN A 68 -90.78 53.32 -3.04
C ASN A 68 -89.97 53.51 -1.75
N GLY A 69 -90.65 53.96 -0.70
CA GLY A 69 -90.11 54.16 0.64
C GLY A 69 -90.78 53.28 1.69
N THR A 70 -90.16 53.17 2.85
CA THR A 70 -90.72 52.48 4.02
C THR A 70 -90.65 53.39 5.23
N VAL A 71 -91.75 53.49 5.98
CA VAL A 71 -91.80 54.27 7.23
C VAL A 71 -90.86 53.65 8.26
N ARG A 72 -89.82 54.39 8.66
CA ARG A 72 -88.81 53.92 9.61
C ARG A 72 -89.04 54.44 11.03
N SER A 73 -89.48 55.68 11.18
CA SER A 73 -89.87 56.25 12.46
C SER A 73 -91.06 57.16 12.31
N ILE A 74 -91.85 57.25 13.38
CA ILE A 74 -92.97 58.16 13.51
C ILE A 74 -92.75 58.87 14.83
N SER A 75 -92.69 60.20 14.80
CA SER A 75 -92.52 60.99 16.01
C SER A 75 -93.70 60.79 16.96
N GLY A 76 -93.38 60.59 18.24
CA GLY A 76 -94.37 60.55 19.33
C GLY A 76 -95.03 61.91 19.55
N SER A 77 -94.33 62.98 19.19
CA SER A 77 -94.79 64.36 19.30
C SER A 77 -95.62 64.76 18.09
N LYS A 78 -96.77 65.38 18.38
CA LYS A 78 -97.63 66.01 17.39
C LYS A 78 -97.17 67.45 17.20
N VAL A 79 -97.01 67.87 15.95
CA VAL A 79 -96.73 69.26 15.60
C VAL A 79 -98.07 69.90 15.22
N VAL A 80 -98.42 71.02 15.84
CA VAL A 80 -99.65 71.76 15.48
C VAL A 80 -99.27 72.78 14.42
N GLY A 81 -99.79 72.59 13.21
CA GLY A 81 -99.60 73.51 12.10
C GLY A 81 -100.65 74.63 12.06
N THR A 82 -100.44 75.57 11.14
CA THR A 82 -101.36 76.69 10.87
C THR A 82 -102.71 76.16 10.37
N GLY A 83 -103.81 76.56 11.01
CA GLY A 83 -105.16 76.09 10.65
C GLY A 83 -105.68 74.91 11.47
N ASN A 84 -105.18 74.71 12.70
CA ASN A 84 -105.60 73.64 13.63
C ASN A 84 -105.32 72.21 13.14
N THR A 85 -104.49 72.07 12.11
CA THR A 85 -104.05 70.77 11.57
C THR A 85 -102.92 70.22 12.44
N VAL A 86 -103.20 69.07 13.04
CA VAL A 86 -102.21 68.33 13.81
C VAL A 86 -101.43 67.46 12.82
N THR A 87 -100.11 67.63 12.73
CA THR A 87 -99.22 66.78 11.94
C THR A 87 -98.29 65.94 12.82
N ARG A 88 -97.68 64.92 12.24
CA ARG A 88 -96.63 64.11 12.86
C ARG A 88 -95.50 63.95 11.87
N GLU A 89 -94.28 64.06 12.37
CA GLU A 89 -93.09 63.79 11.57
C GLU A 89 -92.94 62.28 11.38
N VAL A 90 -92.84 61.87 10.13
CA VAL A 90 -92.63 60.51 9.70
C VAL A 90 -91.36 60.47 8.88
N THR A 91 -90.45 59.61 9.30
CA THR A 91 -89.18 59.37 8.63
C THR A 91 -89.36 58.22 7.67
N ILE A 92 -89.15 58.46 6.38
CA ILE A 92 -89.28 57.47 5.34
C ILE A 92 -87.89 57.13 4.83
N ALA A 93 -87.58 55.85 4.82
CA ALA A 93 -86.36 55.31 4.26
C ALA A 93 -86.62 54.95 2.80
N VAL A 94 -85.87 55.54 1.87
CA VAL A 94 -85.94 55.24 0.44
C VAL A 94 -84.64 54.63 -0.05
N GLN A 95 -84.76 53.76 -1.05
CA GLN A 95 -83.64 53.33 -1.88
C GLN A 95 -83.08 54.52 -2.66
N ASN A 96 -81.81 54.89 -2.46
CA ASN A 96 -81.11 55.82 -3.33
C ASN A 96 -80.61 55.08 -4.58
N PRO A 97 -81.15 55.35 -5.78
CA PRO A 97 -80.71 54.73 -7.04
C PRO A 97 -79.33 55.21 -7.52
N GLY A 98 -78.65 56.09 -6.77
CA GLY A 98 -77.30 56.60 -7.06
C GLY A 98 -77.25 58.10 -7.34
N GLY A 99 -78.40 58.75 -7.52
CA GLY A 99 -78.51 60.19 -7.86
C GLY A 99 -79.21 61.06 -6.80
N LEU A 100 -79.58 60.50 -5.64
CA LEU A 100 -80.16 61.32 -4.56
C LEU A 100 -79.08 61.98 -3.73
N SER A 101 -79.25 63.29 -3.51
CA SER A 101 -78.39 64.10 -2.65
C SER A 101 -79.17 64.73 -1.51
N ALA A 102 -78.47 65.18 -0.46
CA ALA A 102 -79.08 65.89 0.66
C ALA A 102 -79.68 67.26 0.28
N SER A 103 -79.37 67.77 -0.92
CA SER A 103 -79.92 69.04 -1.43
C SER A 103 -81.27 68.88 -2.15
N GLN A 104 -81.68 67.66 -2.48
CA GLN A 104 -82.96 67.41 -3.12
C GLN A 104 -84.09 67.39 -2.08
N VAL A 105 -85.26 67.88 -2.49
CA VAL A 105 -86.48 67.86 -1.70
C VAL A 105 -87.52 66.95 -2.33
N ALA A 106 -88.37 66.32 -1.51
CA ALA A 106 -89.42 65.42 -1.99
C ALA A 106 -90.66 65.49 -1.09
N ALA A 107 -91.82 65.22 -1.66
CA ALA A 107 -93.06 64.96 -0.92
C ALA A 107 -93.25 63.44 -0.74
N ALA A 108 -94.12 63.01 0.17
CA ALA A 108 -94.46 61.58 0.25
C ALA A 108 -95.94 61.34 0.52
N SER A 109 -96.41 60.14 0.16
CA SER A 109 -97.76 59.67 0.42
C SER A 109 -97.73 58.31 1.11
N ILE A 110 -98.54 58.16 2.16
CA ILE A 110 -98.70 56.91 2.90
C ILE A 110 -100.19 56.55 2.91
N ASN A 111 -100.56 55.39 2.37
CA ASN A 111 -101.97 54.98 2.19
C ASN A 111 -102.86 56.04 1.49
N GLY A 112 -102.31 56.75 0.50
CA GLY A 112 -103.04 57.77 -0.26
C GLY A 112 -103.12 59.14 0.43
N LEU A 113 -102.54 59.30 1.62
CA LEU A 113 -102.45 60.57 2.34
C LEU A 113 -101.12 61.24 2.01
N GLY A 114 -101.16 62.42 1.39
CA GLY A 114 -99.96 63.21 1.12
C GLY A 114 -99.38 63.87 2.37
N SER A 115 -98.08 64.13 2.35
CA SER A 115 -97.38 64.94 3.34
C SER A 115 -97.86 66.39 3.27
N ALA A 116 -97.81 67.09 4.40
CA ALA A 116 -98.20 68.49 4.55
C ALA A 116 -97.15 69.47 3.98
N GLY A 117 -95.98 68.98 3.57
CA GLY A 117 -94.89 69.74 2.95
C GLY A 117 -93.82 68.81 2.39
N ASN A 118 -92.74 69.39 1.86
CA ASN A 118 -91.59 68.65 1.33
C ASN A 118 -90.52 68.47 2.43
N GLY A 119 -89.68 67.45 2.30
CA GLY A 119 -88.55 67.16 3.19
C GLY A 119 -87.27 67.02 2.39
N THR A 120 -86.12 67.09 3.04
CA THR A 120 -84.80 66.84 2.43
C THR A 120 -84.30 65.43 2.73
N PHE A 121 -83.46 64.89 1.86
CA PHE A 121 -82.78 63.62 2.14
C PHE A 121 -81.60 63.82 3.09
N THR A 122 -81.37 62.81 3.92
CA THR A 122 -80.15 62.64 4.71
C THR A 122 -79.60 61.24 4.47
N TYR A 123 -78.28 61.07 4.55
CA TYR A 123 -77.67 59.74 4.43
C TYR A 123 -77.75 59.01 5.77
N GLN A 124 -78.05 57.71 5.71
CA GLN A 124 -78.08 56.86 6.91
C GLN A 124 -76.71 56.78 7.62
N SER A 125 -75.61 56.85 6.87
CA SER A 125 -74.23 56.85 7.38
C SER A 125 -73.27 57.38 6.32
N GLU A 126 -72.20 58.06 6.73
CA GLU A 126 -71.14 58.58 5.86
C GLU A 126 -69.76 58.14 6.40
N SER A 127 -68.82 57.82 5.51
CA SER A 127 -67.43 57.48 5.86
C SER A 127 -66.48 57.89 4.74
N THR A 128 -65.38 58.56 5.09
CA THR A 128 -64.29 58.91 4.16
C THR A 128 -63.20 57.84 4.22
N VAL A 129 -62.70 57.39 3.07
CA VAL A 129 -61.56 56.47 2.97
C VAL A 129 -60.34 57.25 2.52
N THR A 130 -59.24 57.18 3.27
CA THR A 130 -57.96 57.81 2.94
C THR A 130 -56.89 56.75 2.72
N ALA A 131 -55.99 56.97 1.76
CA ALA A 131 -54.86 56.07 1.54
C ALA A 131 -53.89 56.15 2.72
N SER A 132 -53.52 54.99 3.29
CA SER A 132 -52.52 54.91 4.36
C SER A 132 -51.08 54.78 3.86
N ALA A 133 -50.91 54.58 2.55
CA ALA A 133 -49.62 54.51 1.86
C ALA A 133 -49.69 55.29 0.54
N SER A 134 -48.57 55.86 0.12
CA SER A 134 -48.42 56.49 -1.20
C SER A 134 -48.09 55.43 -2.27
N GLY A 135 -48.68 55.55 -3.45
CA GLY A 135 -48.41 54.66 -4.58
C GLY A 135 -49.21 55.07 -5.82
N THR A 136 -49.01 54.37 -6.92
CA THR A 136 -49.76 54.61 -8.17
C THR A 136 -51.03 53.78 -8.15
N ALA A 137 -52.19 54.36 -8.46
CA ALA A 137 -53.42 53.59 -8.59
C ALA A 137 -53.35 52.69 -9.85
N THR A 138 -53.11 51.38 -9.64
CA THR A 138 -52.99 50.39 -10.72
C THR A 138 -54.33 49.83 -11.16
N ALA A 139 -55.31 49.82 -10.26
CA ALA A 139 -56.69 49.47 -10.60
C ALA A 139 -57.69 50.25 -9.76
N ILE A 140 -58.77 50.71 -10.39
CA ILE A 140 -59.93 51.32 -9.73
C ILE A 140 -61.10 50.36 -9.88
N HIS A 141 -61.60 49.84 -8.76
CA HIS A 141 -62.60 48.78 -8.72
C HIS A 141 -64.02 49.28 -8.45
N ALA A 142 -64.16 50.56 -8.09
CA ALA A 142 -65.45 51.21 -7.89
C ALA A 142 -65.45 52.57 -8.60
N ALA A 143 -66.41 52.77 -9.50
CA ALA A 143 -66.67 54.05 -10.14
C ALA A 143 -67.66 54.87 -9.30
N GLU A 144 -67.69 56.18 -9.51
CA GLU A 144 -68.69 57.07 -8.92
C GLU A 144 -70.11 56.55 -9.18
N GLY A 145 -70.98 56.62 -8.16
CA GLY A 145 -72.34 56.08 -8.21
C GLY A 145 -72.47 54.56 -8.07
N SER A 146 -71.34 53.82 -8.01
CA SER A 146 -71.36 52.37 -7.78
C SER A 146 -71.67 52.03 -6.33
N THR A 147 -72.46 50.98 -6.12
CA THR A 147 -72.69 50.40 -4.79
C THR A 147 -71.51 49.52 -4.38
N VAL A 148 -71.01 49.68 -3.15
CA VAL A 148 -69.89 48.89 -2.60
C VAL A 148 -70.27 48.18 -1.30
N SER A 149 -69.69 47.00 -1.05
CA SER A 149 -69.88 46.23 0.19
C SER A 149 -68.73 46.45 1.18
N LYS A 150 -68.98 46.26 2.48
CA LYS A 150 -67.91 46.32 3.51
C LYS A 150 -66.81 45.31 3.18
N GLY A 151 -65.57 45.78 3.07
CA GLY A 151 -64.40 44.97 2.70
C GLY A 151 -64.13 44.85 1.20
N GLN A 152 -64.97 45.44 0.34
CA GLN A 152 -64.72 45.50 -1.10
C GLN A 152 -63.51 46.41 -1.37
N ALA A 153 -62.58 45.94 -2.22
CA ALA A 153 -61.50 46.77 -2.71
C ALA A 153 -62.06 47.93 -3.54
N LEU A 154 -61.66 49.16 -3.22
CA LEU A 154 -62.06 50.37 -3.97
C LEU A 154 -60.99 50.76 -4.99
N VAL A 155 -59.73 50.72 -4.58
CA VAL A 155 -58.55 51.04 -5.39
C VAL A 155 -57.43 50.07 -5.00
N THR A 156 -56.70 49.56 -5.98
CA THR A 156 -55.42 48.88 -5.78
C THR A 156 -54.30 49.86 -6.09
N LEU A 157 -53.37 50.00 -5.14
CA LEU A 157 -52.15 50.76 -5.34
C LEU A 157 -51.03 49.79 -5.73
N GLY A 158 -50.28 50.12 -6.78
CA GLY A 158 -49.01 49.50 -7.11
C GLY A 158 -47.87 50.32 -6.53
N GLY A 159 -46.82 49.62 -6.11
CA GLY A 159 -45.60 50.22 -5.59
C GLY A 159 -44.43 49.32 -5.91
N ASP A 160 -43.81 49.52 -7.07
CA ASP A 160 -42.61 48.80 -7.51
C ASP A 160 -41.50 48.91 -6.43
N ASP A 161 -41.43 50.05 -5.72
CA ASP A 161 -40.53 50.27 -4.58
C ASP A 161 -40.71 49.25 -3.44
N LEU A 162 -41.94 48.81 -3.16
CA LEU A 162 -42.19 47.87 -2.06
C LEU A 162 -41.79 46.45 -2.44
N GLU A 163 -42.04 46.04 -3.68
CA GLU A 163 -41.61 44.74 -4.19
C GLU A 163 -40.08 44.66 -4.25
N ASP A 164 -39.42 45.70 -4.77
CA ASP A 164 -37.95 45.81 -4.77
C ASP A 164 -37.38 45.81 -3.35
N ARG A 165 -38.03 46.49 -2.38
CA ARG A 165 -37.58 46.49 -0.98
C ARG A 165 -37.76 45.14 -0.29
N ILE A 166 -38.80 44.37 -0.63
CA ILE A 166 -38.97 43.00 -0.15
C ILE A 166 -37.86 42.12 -0.73
N GLN A 167 -37.62 42.18 -2.05
CA GLN A 167 -36.54 41.42 -2.69
C GLN A 167 -35.17 41.74 -2.08
N ASN A 168 -34.85 43.02 -1.89
CA ASN A 168 -33.60 43.44 -1.25
C ASN A 168 -33.47 42.95 0.20
N ALA A 169 -34.58 42.91 0.95
CA ALA A 169 -34.59 42.38 2.32
C ALA A 169 -34.41 40.86 2.33
N GLU A 170 -35.00 40.14 1.38
CA GLU A 170 -34.81 38.69 1.19
C GLU A 170 -33.36 38.37 0.81
N ASP A 171 -32.76 39.10 -0.12
CA ASP A 171 -31.35 38.94 -0.50
C ASP A 171 -30.41 39.24 0.67
N SER A 172 -30.73 40.27 1.48
CA SER A 172 -29.97 40.60 2.69
C SER A 172 -30.06 39.49 3.75
N LEU A 173 -31.25 38.90 3.93
CA LEU A 173 -31.44 37.75 4.81
C LEU A 173 -30.65 36.54 4.32
N ARG A 174 -30.74 36.22 3.03
CA ARG A 174 -29.99 35.12 2.39
C ARG A 174 -28.48 35.27 2.61
N ASN A 175 -27.94 36.48 2.41
CA ASN A 175 -26.52 36.77 2.65
C ASN A 175 -26.13 36.62 4.12
N ALA A 176 -26.98 37.06 5.05
CA ALA A 176 -26.75 36.89 6.48
C ALA A 176 -26.76 35.41 6.89
N GLU A 177 -27.67 34.61 6.33
CA GLU A 177 -27.73 33.15 6.54
C GLU A 177 -26.47 32.45 6.01
N LEU A 178 -26.01 32.76 4.80
CA LEU A 178 -24.77 32.21 4.25
C LEU A 178 -23.55 32.62 5.08
N SER A 179 -23.52 33.85 5.59
CA SER A 179 -22.46 34.32 6.49
C SER A 179 -22.48 33.57 7.83
N MET A 180 -23.67 33.31 8.38
CA MET A 180 -23.84 32.47 9.57
C MET A 180 -23.36 31.04 9.32
N GLU A 181 -23.77 30.42 8.22
CA GLU A 181 -23.35 29.05 7.85
C GLU A 181 -21.82 28.97 7.65
N ASN A 182 -21.23 29.94 6.97
CA ASN A 182 -19.77 30.03 6.81
C ASN A 182 -19.06 30.19 8.16
N THR A 183 -19.61 31.00 9.07
CA THR A 183 -19.06 31.17 10.42
C THR A 183 -19.20 29.89 11.25
N GLN A 184 -20.29 29.15 11.09
CA GLN A 184 -20.49 27.84 11.72
C GLN A 184 -19.47 26.82 11.20
N LYS A 185 -19.26 26.74 9.88
CA LYS A 185 -18.22 25.91 9.27
C LYS A 185 -16.81 26.29 9.76
N GLN A 186 -16.54 27.59 9.89
CA GLN A 186 -15.28 28.06 10.46
C GLN A 186 -15.13 27.64 11.93
N LEU A 187 -16.20 27.64 12.72
CA LEU A 187 -16.17 27.15 14.10
C LEU A 187 -15.96 25.64 14.17
N GLU A 188 -16.58 24.87 13.26
CA GLU A 188 -16.37 23.42 13.14
C GLU A 188 -14.90 23.09 12.87
N ASN A 189 -14.20 23.91 12.07
CA ASN A 189 -12.76 23.75 11.81
C ASN A 189 -11.86 23.89 13.05
N TYR A 190 -12.37 24.39 14.19
CA TYR A 190 -11.63 24.39 15.46
C TYR A 190 -11.58 23.01 16.12
N THR A 191 -12.46 22.09 15.72
CA THR A 191 -12.44 20.70 16.15
C THR A 191 -11.95 19.83 15.00
N ILE A 192 -10.66 19.50 15.01
CA ILE A 192 -10.04 18.71 13.95
C ILE A 192 -10.21 17.23 14.28
N THR A 193 -10.95 16.52 13.44
CA THR A 193 -11.23 15.08 13.56
C THR A 193 -10.38 14.27 12.59
N SER A 194 -10.08 13.02 12.93
CA SER A 194 -9.40 12.12 12.01
C SER A 194 -10.25 11.83 10.76
N PRO A 195 -9.70 11.94 9.54
CA PRO A 195 -10.41 11.56 8.32
C PRO A 195 -10.47 10.03 8.11
N ILE A 196 -9.61 9.27 8.81
CA ILE A 196 -9.50 7.81 8.69
C ILE A 196 -9.50 7.13 10.06
N SER A 197 -9.78 5.82 10.09
CA SER A 197 -9.50 5.00 11.26
C SER A 197 -8.02 4.61 11.25
N GLY A 198 -7.38 4.57 12.42
CA GLY A 198 -5.96 4.25 12.49
C GLY A 198 -5.31 4.63 13.81
N THR A 199 -3.99 4.60 13.82
CA THR A 199 -3.13 4.91 14.98
C THR A 199 -2.39 6.22 14.73
N VAL A 200 -2.38 7.11 15.72
CA VAL A 200 -1.57 8.34 15.69
C VAL A 200 -0.10 7.97 15.88
N ILE A 201 0.71 8.17 14.85
CA ILE A 201 2.14 7.80 14.83
C ILE A 201 3.01 8.95 15.33
N ASP A 202 2.67 10.17 14.92
CA ASP A 202 3.41 11.36 15.28
C ASP A 202 2.47 12.49 15.71
N LYS A 203 2.90 13.27 16.70
CA LYS A 203 2.15 14.39 17.26
C LYS A 203 3.13 15.48 17.73
N GLU A 204 3.20 16.57 16.97
CA GLU A 204 4.17 17.64 17.19
C GLU A 204 3.67 18.76 18.14
N TYR A 205 2.45 18.65 18.69
CA TYR A 205 1.82 19.72 19.46
C TYR A 205 1.37 19.30 20.86
N LYS A 206 1.36 20.28 21.78
CA LYS A 206 0.79 20.16 23.13
C LYS A 206 -0.16 21.32 23.45
N ALA A 207 -0.94 21.15 24.51
CA ALA A 207 -1.86 22.18 24.98
C ALA A 207 -1.09 23.48 25.33
N GLY A 208 -1.54 24.60 24.76
CA GLY A 208 -0.90 25.91 24.90
C GLY A 208 -0.01 26.33 23.74
N ASP A 209 0.28 25.43 22.79
CA ASP A 209 1.01 25.79 21.57
C ASP A 209 0.11 26.55 20.59
N THR A 210 0.73 27.45 19.80
CA THR A 210 0.08 28.13 18.69
C THR A 210 0.19 27.28 17.42
N VAL A 211 -0.94 27.00 16.76
CA VAL A 211 -0.99 26.26 15.49
C VAL A 211 -1.17 27.24 14.34
N GLU A 212 -0.33 27.13 13.31
CA GLU A 212 -0.46 27.89 12.07
C GLU A 212 -1.29 27.10 11.04
N SER A 213 -2.08 27.81 10.22
CA SER A 213 -2.85 27.17 9.14
C SER A 213 -1.92 26.47 8.14
N GLY A 214 -2.26 25.24 7.77
CA GLY A 214 -1.49 24.43 6.81
C GLY A 214 -0.32 23.64 7.42
N LYS A 215 -0.09 23.71 8.73
CA LYS A 215 0.87 22.83 9.42
C LYS A 215 0.24 21.47 9.74
N THR A 216 1.04 20.40 9.63
CA THR A 216 0.64 19.04 10.01
C THR A 216 0.55 18.92 11.52
N LEU A 217 -0.63 18.57 12.06
CA LEU A 217 -0.82 18.40 13.51
C LEU A 217 -0.39 17.04 14.04
N CYS A 218 -0.73 16.00 13.28
CA CYS A 218 -0.42 14.62 13.57
C CYS A 218 -0.48 13.78 12.31
N THR A 219 0.18 12.64 12.32
CA THR A 219 0.14 11.64 11.25
C THR A 219 -0.59 10.40 11.76
N ILE A 220 -1.56 9.92 10.97
CA ILE A 220 -2.40 8.77 11.32
C ILE A 220 -2.18 7.68 10.26
N TYR A 221 -1.82 6.48 10.69
CA TYR A 221 -1.68 5.32 9.81
C TYR A 221 -2.81 4.34 10.05
N ASP A 222 -3.41 3.84 8.97
CA ASP A 222 -4.23 2.64 8.99
C ASP A 222 -3.29 1.43 8.99
N LEU A 223 -3.36 0.60 10.02
CA LEU A 223 -2.52 -0.58 10.21
C LEU A 223 -3.37 -1.87 10.14
N SER A 224 -4.55 -1.82 9.51
CA SER A 224 -5.40 -2.99 9.32
C SER A 224 -4.77 -4.04 8.40
N TYR A 225 -3.90 -3.62 7.50
CA TYR A 225 -2.98 -4.44 6.72
C TYR A 225 -1.75 -3.60 6.38
N LEU A 226 -0.64 -4.25 6.06
CA LEU A 226 0.54 -3.59 5.53
C LEU A 226 0.67 -3.82 4.03
N GLU A 227 1.22 -2.85 3.34
CA GLU A 227 1.62 -2.98 1.95
C GLU A 227 3.13 -2.84 1.83
N MET A 228 3.70 -3.73 1.04
CA MET A 228 5.10 -3.76 0.67
C MET A 228 5.19 -3.51 -0.83
N THR A 229 6.20 -2.75 -1.26
CA THR A 229 6.51 -2.60 -2.69
C THR A 229 7.87 -3.20 -2.97
N LEU A 230 7.89 -4.24 -3.80
CA LEU A 230 9.09 -4.92 -4.29
C LEU A 230 9.42 -4.39 -5.68
N ASN A 231 10.69 -4.10 -5.95
CA ASN A 231 11.12 -3.73 -7.30
C ASN A 231 11.73 -4.96 -7.97
N ILE A 232 10.98 -5.55 -8.90
CA ILE A 232 11.39 -6.76 -9.61
C ILE A 232 12.05 -6.37 -10.93
N ASP A 233 13.16 -7.01 -11.30
CA ASP A 233 13.89 -6.71 -12.54
C ASP A 233 13.03 -7.00 -13.79
N GLU A 234 13.26 -6.25 -14.88
CA GLU A 234 12.59 -6.44 -16.17
C GLU A 234 12.69 -7.88 -16.71
N LEU A 235 13.74 -8.61 -16.36
CA LEU A 235 13.92 -10.00 -16.77
C LEU A 235 13.01 -10.97 -15.99
N ASP A 236 12.68 -10.67 -14.74
CA ASP A 236 11.96 -11.56 -13.84
C ASP A 236 10.45 -11.25 -13.77
N ILE A 237 10.05 -10.01 -14.07
CA ILE A 237 8.65 -9.54 -13.92
C ILE A 237 7.62 -10.37 -14.71
N SER A 238 8.04 -10.99 -15.82
CA SER A 238 7.16 -11.83 -16.65
C SER A 238 6.67 -13.10 -15.94
N THR A 239 7.35 -13.51 -14.87
CA THR A 239 7.00 -14.70 -14.06
C THR A 239 6.13 -14.36 -12.84
N VAL A 240 5.95 -13.08 -12.54
CA VAL A 240 5.23 -12.61 -11.36
C VAL A 240 3.78 -12.28 -11.72
N GLU A 241 2.85 -12.91 -11.00
CA GLU A 241 1.42 -12.77 -11.22
C GLU A 241 0.68 -12.35 -9.94
N VAL A 242 -0.44 -11.66 -10.13
CA VAL A 242 -1.34 -11.31 -9.02
C VAL A 242 -1.93 -12.58 -8.42
N GLY A 243 -1.85 -12.71 -7.09
CA GLY A 243 -2.32 -13.87 -6.34
C GLY A 243 -1.21 -14.80 -5.87
N GLN A 244 0.04 -14.64 -6.33
CA GLN A 244 1.17 -15.40 -5.83
C GLN A 244 1.40 -15.13 -4.34
N ALA A 245 1.74 -16.20 -3.61
CA ALA A 245 2.12 -16.14 -2.21
C ALA A 245 3.53 -15.54 -2.08
N VAL A 246 3.73 -14.76 -1.03
CA VAL A 246 5.02 -14.14 -0.72
C VAL A 246 5.39 -14.48 0.71
N GLN A 247 6.57 -15.06 0.91
CA GLN A 247 7.15 -15.26 2.23
C GLN A 247 8.01 -14.06 2.59
N ILE A 248 7.83 -13.53 3.80
CA ILE A 248 8.44 -12.29 4.22
C ILE A 248 9.11 -12.50 5.57
N THR A 249 10.38 -12.09 5.68
CA THR A 249 11.15 -12.14 6.93
C THR A 249 11.70 -10.75 7.26
N ALA A 250 11.79 -10.42 8.54
CA ALA A 250 12.31 -9.15 9.01
C ALA A 250 13.39 -9.40 10.06
N GLU A 251 14.60 -8.87 9.88
CA GLU A 251 15.69 -9.03 10.85
C GLU A 251 15.29 -8.48 12.24
N ALA A 252 14.48 -7.41 12.26
CA ALA A 252 13.99 -6.79 13.49
C ALA A 252 12.93 -7.64 14.25
N VAL A 253 12.42 -8.72 13.64
CA VAL A 253 11.40 -9.59 14.24
C VAL A 253 11.90 -11.04 14.16
N GLU A 254 12.72 -11.42 15.15
CA GLU A 254 13.35 -12.74 15.19
C GLU A 254 12.33 -13.89 15.13
N SER A 255 12.65 -14.91 14.32
CA SER A 255 11.94 -16.21 14.24
C SER A 255 10.46 -16.14 13.84
N LYS A 256 10.05 -15.09 13.11
CA LYS A 256 8.71 -15.03 12.49
C LYS A 256 8.81 -14.88 10.98
N THR A 257 8.08 -15.71 10.26
CA THR A 257 7.80 -15.55 8.83
C THR A 257 6.39 -15.00 8.67
N PHE A 258 6.24 -13.97 7.85
CA PHE A 258 4.95 -13.39 7.50
C PHE A 258 4.56 -13.85 6.10
N THR A 259 3.26 -14.02 5.87
CA THR A 259 2.74 -14.37 4.56
C THR A 259 2.05 -13.16 3.95
N GLY A 260 2.41 -12.85 2.72
CA GLY A 260 1.77 -11.84 1.90
C GLY A 260 1.22 -12.42 0.60
N VAL A 261 0.45 -11.60 -0.10
CA VAL A 261 -0.08 -11.93 -1.44
C VAL A 261 0.20 -10.77 -2.38
N VAL A 262 0.67 -11.10 -3.59
CA VAL A 262 0.82 -10.10 -4.66
C VAL A 262 -0.55 -9.58 -5.05
N THR A 263 -0.82 -8.29 -4.83
CA THR A 263 -2.09 -7.65 -5.17
C THR A 263 -2.01 -6.83 -6.45
N LYS A 264 -0.81 -6.41 -6.84
CA LYS A 264 -0.61 -5.59 -8.03
C LYS A 264 0.78 -5.79 -8.61
N VAL A 265 0.84 -5.95 -9.93
CA VAL A 265 2.06 -5.91 -10.72
C VAL A 265 1.99 -4.67 -11.60
N SER A 266 2.92 -3.72 -11.41
CA SER A 266 2.90 -2.47 -12.18
C SER A 266 3.39 -2.72 -13.61
N VAL A 267 2.66 -2.21 -14.59
CA VAL A 267 3.05 -2.26 -16.03
C VAL A 267 4.05 -1.15 -16.38
N ALA A 268 4.11 -0.08 -15.58
CA ALA A 268 5.09 0.98 -15.75
C ALA A 268 6.35 0.64 -14.94
N GLY A 269 7.46 0.40 -15.65
CA GLY A 269 8.78 0.21 -15.06
C GLY A 269 9.44 1.55 -14.67
N ASN A 270 10.32 1.49 -13.69
CA ASN A 270 11.20 2.56 -13.27
C ASN A 270 12.62 2.22 -13.73
N THR A 271 13.20 3.06 -14.60
CA THR A 271 14.59 2.94 -15.02
C THR A 271 15.46 3.91 -14.25
N SER A 272 16.45 3.40 -13.53
CA SER A 272 17.45 4.20 -12.81
C SER A 272 18.83 3.57 -12.99
N GLY A 273 19.85 4.37 -13.35
CA GLY A 273 21.21 3.85 -13.54
C GLY A 273 21.36 2.79 -14.65
N GLY A 274 20.42 2.73 -15.60
CA GLY A 274 20.41 1.73 -16.68
C GLY A 274 19.76 0.39 -16.33
N ILE A 275 19.21 0.25 -15.12
CA ILE A 275 18.47 -0.93 -14.67
C ILE A 275 16.98 -0.57 -14.65
N THR A 276 16.15 -1.38 -15.31
CA THR A 276 14.70 -1.24 -15.32
C THR A 276 14.08 -2.23 -14.33
N SER A 277 13.25 -1.71 -13.42
CA SER A 277 12.52 -2.53 -12.45
C SER A 277 11.04 -2.20 -12.46
N TYR A 278 10.20 -3.17 -12.16
CA TYR A 278 8.75 -3.06 -12.12
C TYR A 278 8.26 -3.19 -10.68
N PRO A 279 7.59 -2.17 -10.14
CA PRO A 279 7.05 -2.22 -8.78
C PRO A 279 5.92 -3.25 -8.65
N VAL A 280 6.06 -4.18 -7.73
CA VAL A 280 5.07 -5.17 -7.33
C VAL A 280 4.59 -4.87 -5.92
N THR A 281 3.27 -4.75 -5.73
CA THR A 281 2.67 -4.51 -4.42
C THR A 281 2.24 -5.84 -3.81
N VAL A 282 2.67 -6.06 -2.57
CA VAL A 282 2.33 -7.22 -1.74
C VAL A 282 1.53 -6.73 -0.55
N ARG A 283 0.39 -7.36 -0.28
CA ARG A 283 -0.42 -7.09 0.91
C ARG A 283 -0.13 -8.13 1.99
N ILE A 284 -0.01 -7.68 3.23
CA ILE A 284 0.25 -8.49 4.42
C ILE A 284 -0.88 -8.22 5.40
N ASP A 285 -1.72 -9.22 5.66
CA ASP A 285 -2.87 -9.09 6.56
C ASP A 285 -2.50 -9.30 8.03
N GLU A 286 -1.65 -10.29 8.30
CA GLU A 286 -1.18 -10.60 9.65
C GLU A 286 0.23 -10.03 9.85
N SER A 287 0.32 -8.87 10.49
CA SER A 287 1.59 -8.13 10.64
C SER A 287 2.02 -7.97 12.10
N ASP A 288 1.69 -8.90 12.99
CA ASP A 288 1.99 -8.78 14.42
C ASP A 288 3.50 -8.65 14.71
N GLY A 289 3.91 -7.45 15.11
CA GLY A 289 5.31 -7.08 15.34
C GLY A 289 6.01 -6.46 14.13
N LEU A 290 5.44 -6.57 12.93
CA LEU A 290 5.95 -5.93 11.73
C LEU A 290 5.40 -4.50 11.63
N LEU A 291 6.28 -3.51 11.47
CA LEU A 291 5.91 -2.09 11.43
C LEU A 291 6.32 -1.43 10.11
N PRO A 292 5.57 -0.41 9.64
CA PRO A 292 5.98 0.41 8.50
C PRO A 292 7.38 0.99 8.69
N GLY A 293 8.22 0.87 7.66
CA GLY A 293 9.60 1.37 7.66
C GLY A 293 10.65 0.36 8.12
N MET A 294 10.27 -0.86 8.54
CA MET A 294 11.22 -1.95 8.73
C MET A 294 11.80 -2.43 7.39
N ASN A 295 13.08 -2.81 7.39
CA ASN A 295 13.67 -3.56 6.29
C ASN A 295 13.24 -5.02 6.39
N VAL A 296 12.94 -5.60 5.24
CA VAL A 296 12.40 -6.96 5.12
C VAL A 296 12.96 -7.62 3.88
N ASP A 297 13.13 -8.93 3.96
CA ASP A 297 13.40 -9.81 2.82
C ASP A 297 12.09 -10.46 2.40
N ALA A 298 11.87 -10.58 1.10
CA ALA A 298 10.65 -11.16 0.55
C ALA A 298 10.97 -12.11 -0.60
N GLU A 299 10.32 -13.26 -0.57
CA GLU A 299 10.45 -14.31 -1.58
C GLU A 299 9.07 -14.59 -2.18
N ILE A 300 8.92 -14.36 -3.48
CA ILE A 300 7.69 -14.65 -4.21
C ILE A 300 7.74 -16.11 -4.67
N VAL A 301 6.76 -16.90 -4.24
CA VAL A 301 6.62 -18.28 -4.67
C VAL A 301 6.09 -18.29 -6.10
N LEU A 302 6.96 -18.64 -7.06
CA LEU A 302 6.61 -18.63 -8.49
C LEU A 302 5.80 -19.86 -8.88
N GLU A 303 6.27 -21.04 -8.46
CA GLU A 303 5.68 -22.33 -8.73
C GLU A 303 5.75 -23.20 -7.47
N GLU A 304 4.68 -23.94 -7.20
CA GLU A 304 4.59 -24.87 -6.08
C GLU A 304 3.89 -26.13 -6.57
N ALA A 305 4.44 -27.29 -6.22
CA ALA A 305 3.85 -28.59 -6.52
C ALA A 305 3.59 -29.35 -5.21
N SER A 306 2.33 -29.41 -4.78
CA SER A 306 1.91 -30.19 -3.62
C SER A 306 1.61 -31.64 -4.02
N ASP A 307 1.91 -32.59 -3.14
CA ASP A 307 1.66 -34.04 -3.35
C ASP A 307 2.34 -34.63 -4.60
N ALA A 308 3.52 -34.11 -4.97
CA ALA A 308 4.31 -34.59 -6.10
C ALA A 308 5.32 -35.69 -5.72
N LEU A 309 5.66 -36.56 -6.68
CA LEU A 309 6.74 -37.53 -6.52
C LEU A 309 8.08 -36.80 -6.62
N ALA A 310 8.81 -36.70 -5.50
CA ALA A 310 10.14 -36.11 -5.46
C ALA A 310 11.22 -37.19 -5.55
N ILE A 311 12.27 -36.89 -6.31
CA ILE A 311 13.52 -37.66 -6.34
C ILE A 311 14.68 -36.67 -6.13
N PRO A 312 15.78 -37.08 -5.48
CA PRO A 312 16.96 -36.24 -5.36
C PRO A 312 17.42 -35.75 -6.73
N SER A 313 17.82 -34.48 -6.84
CA SER A 313 18.34 -33.90 -8.10
C SER A 313 19.54 -34.69 -8.64
N SER A 314 20.39 -35.23 -7.75
CA SER A 314 21.52 -36.10 -8.08
C SER A 314 21.11 -37.45 -8.69
N ALA A 315 19.86 -37.89 -8.48
CA ALA A 315 19.32 -39.08 -9.13
C ALA A 315 18.87 -38.80 -10.57
N VAL A 316 18.82 -37.54 -11.02
CA VAL A 316 18.45 -37.15 -12.38
C VAL A 316 19.71 -36.83 -13.19
N THR A 317 19.84 -37.48 -14.33
CA THR A 317 20.94 -37.26 -15.28
C THR A 317 20.39 -36.94 -16.66
N ARG A 318 21.15 -36.23 -17.48
CA ARG A 318 20.72 -35.88 -18.84
C ARG A 318 21.00 -37.04 -19.80
N GLY A 319 19.95 -37.55 -20.43
CA GLY A 319 20.03 -38.46 -21.57
C GLY A 319 20.34 -37.73 -22.88
N GLY A 320 20.58 -38.50 -23.95
CA GLY A 320 20.72 -37.93 -25.29
C GLY A 320 19.45 -37.19 -25.74
N GLY A 321 19.60 -36.04 -26.40
CA GLY A 321 18.50 -35.32 -27.04
C GLY A 321 17.52 -34.58 -26.12
N ASN A 322 17.99 -33.89 -25.08
CA ASN A 322 17.17 -33.13 -24.12
C ASN A 322 16.21 -33.98 -23.25
N THR A 323 16.56 -35.23 -22.98
CA THR A 323 15.76 -36.08 -22.09
C THR A 323 16.36 -36.12 -20.68
N SER A 324 15.52 -36.19 -19.65
CA SER A 324 15.94 -36.38 -18.26
C SER A 324 15.74 -37.83 -17.84
N LEU A 325 16.74 -38.42 -17.18
CA LEU A 325 16.78 -39.82 -16.80
C LEU A 325 16.97 -39.94 -15.29
N ALA A 326 16.02 -40.54 -14.59
CA ALA A 326 16.12 -40.86 -13.17
C ALA A 326 16.78 -42.23 -12.96
N LEU A 327 17.77 -42.29 -12.06
CA LEU A 327 18.37 -43.53 -11.59
C LEU A 327 17.48 -44.14 -10.51
N ILE A 328 16.94 -45.32 -10.77
CA ILE A 328 16.06 -46.04 -9.83
C ILE A 328 16.54 -47.47 -9.63
N THR A 329 16.11 -48.11 -8.54
CA THR A 329 16.42 -49.52 -8.28
C THR A 329 15.73 -50.43 -9.31
N GLN A 330 16.36 -51.55 -9.67
CA GLN A 330 15.78 -52.56 -10.58
C GLN A 330 14.48 -53.18 -10.06
N ASP A 331 14.27 -53.12 -8.74
CA ASP A 331 13.08 -53.66 -8.07
C ASP A 331 11.88 -52.69 -8.13
N SER A 332 12.09 -51.46 -8.60
CA SER A 332 11.04 -50.46 -8.74
C SER A 332 10.07 -50.84 -9.86
N PRO A 333 8.74 -50.66 -9.69
CA PRO A 333 7.77 -50.83 -10.77
C PRO A 333 8.10 -50.02 -12.02
N SER A 334 8.72 -48.85 -11.85
CA SER A 334 9.11 -47.98 -12.96
C SER A 334 10.27 -48.56 -13.80
N ALA A 335 11.01 -49.56 -13.30
CA ALA A 335 12.12 -50.19 -14.01
C ALA A 335 11.70 -50.90 -15.30
N GLU A 336 10.41 -51.18 -15.48
CA GLU A 336 9.86 -51.69 -16.75
C GLU A 336 10.10 -50.73 -17.92
N ASN A 337 10.19 -49.41 -17.64
CA ASN A 337 10.44 -48.36 -18.62
C ASN A 337 11.92 -47.98 -18.73
N ALA A 338 12.84 -48.86 -18.31
CA ALA A 338 14.26 -48.57 -18.33
C ALA A 338 14.80 -48.29 -19.74
N VAL A 339 15.59 -47.23 -19.87
CA VAL A 339 16.33 -46.93 -21.09
C VAL A 339 17.61 -47.77 -21.15
N LYS A 340 18.06 -48.11 -22.37
CA LYS A 340 19.31 -48.85 -22.57
C LYS A 340 20.52 -47.93 -22.35
N GLN A 341 20.90 -47.79 -21.10
CA GLN A 341 22.09 -47.06 -20.65
C GLN A 341 22.77 -47.86 -19.54
N GLU A 342 24.11 -47.84 -19.52
CA GLU A 342 24.89 -48.52 -18.49
C GLU A 342 24.69 -47.82 -17.14
N ALA A 343 24.19 -48.55 -16.14
CA ALA A 343 23.89 -48.06 -14.80
C ALA A 343 24.64 -48.90 -13.74
N PRO A 344 24.88 -48.36 -12.53
CA PRO A 344 25.47 -49.13 -11.43
C PRO A 344 24.71 -50.42 -11.12
N GLU A 345 25.39 -51.42 -10.58
CA GLU A 345 24.80 -52.72 -10.25
C GLU A 345 23.58 -52.56 -9.33
N GLY A 346 22.44 -53.12 -9.72
CA GLY A 346 21.16 -53.00 -8.99
C GLY A 346 20.28 -51.81 -9.40
N TYR A 347 20.72 -50.96 -10.32
CA TYR A 347 19.98 -49.77 -10.77
C TYR A 347 19.71 -49.79 -12.28
N VAL A 348 18.74 -48.98 -12.70
CA VAL A 348 18.41 -48.68 -14.10
C VAL A 348 18.03 -47.21 -14.26
N TYR A 349 18.26 -46.67 -15.45
CA TYR A 349 17.78 -45.33 -15.81
C TYR A 349 16.38 -45.41 -16.41
N VAL A 350 15.47 -44.56 -15.95
CA VAL A 350 14.13 -44.41 -16.52
C VAL A 350 13.95 -42.96 -16.96
N GLN A 351 13.38 -42.76 -18.15
CA GLN A 351 13.07 -41.41 -18.62
C GLN A 351 11.98 -40.79 -17.75
N VAL A 352 12.22 -39.58 -17.29
CA VAL A 352 11.28 -38.79 -16.48
C VAL A 352 11.09 -37.42 -17.10
N GLU A 353 9.89 -36.86 -16.94
CA GLU A 353 9.66 -35.43 -17.11
C GLU A 353 10.04 -34.77 -15.78
N THR A 354 11.03 -33.88 -15.81
CA THR A 354 11.44 -33.12 -14.62
C THR A 354 10.37 -32.07 -14.32
N GLY A 355 9.85 -32.11 -13.09
CA GLY A 355 8.99 -31.06 -12.56
C GLY A 355 9.81 -29.85 -12.09
N VAL A 356 9.40 -29.23 -10.99
CA VAL A 356 10.17 -28.17 -10.33
C VAL A 356 11.45 -28.79 -9.76
N SER A 357 12.61 -28.29 -10.19
CA SER A 357 13.92 -28.65 -9.67
C SER A 357 14.35 -27.65 -8.61
N ASP A 358 15.00 -28.15 -7.57
CA ASP A 358 15.75 -27.33 -6.63
C ASP A 358 16.87 -26.60 -7.41
N ASP A 359 17.14 -25.38 -7.00
CA ASP A 359 18.22 -24.56 -7.54
C ASP A 359 19.57 -25.27 -7.33
N SER A 360 20.43 -25.28 -8.35
CA SER A 360 21.81 -25.76 -8.18
C SER A 360 22.72 -24.59 -7.80
N TYR A 361 23.32 -24.65 -6.61
CA TYR A 361 24.28 -23.65 -6.15
C TYR A 361 25.69 -24.06 -6.58
N GLY A 362 26.56 -23.08 -6.84
CA GLY A 362 27.93 -23.38 -7.23
C GLY A 362 28.74 -22.16 -7.63
N MET A 363 29.86 -22.43 -8.29
CA MET A 363 30.76 -21.40 -8.79
C MET A 363 31.01 -21.61 -10.29
N VAL A 364 31.04 -20.52 -11.05
CA VAL A 364 31.45 -20.55 -12.45
C VAL A 364 32.91 -20.96 -12.54
N GLU A 365 33.17 -22.07 -13.22
CA GLU A 365 34.51 -22.54 -13.59
C GLU A 365 34.97 -21.84 -14.87
N SER A 366 34.11 -21.83 -15.90
CA SER A 366 34.43 -21.23 -17.20
C SER A 366 33.17 -20.82 -17.95
N SER A 367 33.33 -19.91 -18.91
CA SER A 367 32.28 -19.65 -19.91
C SER A 367 32.86 -19.45 -21.30
N GLU A 368 32.18 -20.03 -22.29
CA GLU A 368 32.57 -19.97 -23.70
C GLU A 368 31.40 -19.44 -24.54
N LYS A 369 31.66 -18.43 -25.36
CA LYS A 369 30.68 -17.88 -26.29
C LYS A 369 30.58 -18.75 -27.54
N VAL A 370 29.38 -19.18 -27.87
CA VAL A 370 29.09 -19.99 -29.06
C VAL A 370 28.65 -19.08 -30.20
N VAL A 371 29.38 -19.14 -31.32
CA VAL A 371 29.09 -18.42 -32.56
C VAL A 371 28.59 -19.42 -33.59
N THR A 372 27.43 -19.16 -34.21
CA THR A 372 26.90 -19.98 -35.31
C THR A 372 27.57 -19.64 -36.64
N GLU A 373 27.58 -20.57 -37.60
CA GLU A 373 28.37 -20.57 -38.84
C GLU A 373 28.23 -19.34 -39.77
N ASP A 374 27.31 -18.39 -39.50
CA ASP A 374 27.07 -17.19 -40.33
C ASP A 374 27.83 -15.92 -39.90
N GLY A 375 28.74 -16.00 -38.92
CA GLY A 375 29.79 -14.98 -38.74
C GLY A 375 29.38 -13.63 -38.13
N ASP A 376 28.22 -13.50 -37.48
CA ASP A 376 27.86 -12.32 -36.68
C ASP A 376 27.21 -12.72 -35.33
N ALA A 377 27.63 -12.01 -34.26
CA ALA A 377 27.24 -12.07 -32.84
C ALA A 377 27.16 -13.46 -32.17
N ALA A 378 27.81 -13.61 -31.01
CA ALA A 378 27.58 -14.79 -30.15
C ALA A 378 26.09 -14.87 -29.80
N VAL A 379 25.46 -16.01 -30.10
CA VAL A 379 24.01 -16.23 -29.91
C VAL A 379 23.75 -16.94 -28.59
N GLN A 380 24.72 -17.74 -28.11
CA GLN A 380 24.62 -18.50 -26.86
C GLN A 380 25.95 -18.48 -26.10
N THR A 381 25.89 -18.73 -24.79
CA THR A 381 27.08 -18.97 -23.95
C THR A 381 26.94 -20.33 -23.29
N ASN A 382 27.97 -21.18 -23.39
CA ASN A 382 28.12 -22.35 -22.54
C ASN A 382 28.81 -21.93 -21.24
N VAL A 383 28.18 -22.15 -20.10
CA VAL A 383 28.72 -21.82 -18.78
C VAL A 383 28.90 -23.12 -18.02
N THR A 384 30.13 -23.43 -17.63
CA THR A 384 30.41 -24.57 -16.76
C THR A 384 30.44 -24.08 -15.32
N VAL A 385 29.61 -24.69 -14.48
CA VAL A 385 29.50 -24.40 -13.06
C VAL A 385 29.90 -25.65 -12.29
N ILE A 386 30.82 -25.51 -11.34
CA ILE A 386 31.08 -26.54 -10.34
C ILE A 386 30.02 -26.34 -9.25
N CYS A 387 29.10 -27.29 -9.18
CA CYS A 387 27.99 -27.27 -8.23
C CYS A 387 28.44 -27.71 -6.83
N THR A 388 27.64 -27.39 -5.82
CA THR A 388 27.91 -27.74 -4.40
C THR A 388 28.00 -29.24 -4.16
N ASP A 389 27.32 -30.03 -5.00
CA ASP A 389 27.44 -31.49 -5.07
C ASP A 389 28.81 -32.00 -5.59
N GLY A 390 29.71 -31.09 -5.98
CA GLY A 390 31.04 -31.40 -6.51
C GLY A 390 31.09 -31.68 -8.00
N THR A 391 29.95 -31.65 -8.70
CA THR A 391 29.89 -31.96 -10.13
C THR A 391 30.00 -30.70 -10.98
N ALA A 392 30.84 -30.77 -12.02
CA ALA A 392 30.89 -29.72 -13.05
C ALA A 392 29.77 -29.94 -14.08
N LYS A 393 28.85 -28.99 -14.18
CA LYS A 393 27.71 -29.01 -15.11
C LYS A 393 27.83 -27.87 -16.11
N THR A 394 27.71 -28.17 -17.41
CA THR A 394 27.70 -27.16 -18.47
C THR A 394 26.26 -26.82 -18.87
N PHE A 395 25.95 -25.53 -18.84
CA PHE A 395 24.65 -24.97 -19.13
C PHE A 395 24.73 -24.06 -20.36
N THR A 396 23.82 -24.23 -21.31
CA THR A 396 23.71 -23.34 -22.47
C THR A 396 22.64 -22.29 -22.19
N VAL A 397 23.02 -21.01 -22.26
CA VAL A 397 22.12 -19.88 -22.05
C VAL A 397 22.01 -19.04 -23.33
N ASP A 398 20.79 -18.61 -23.67
CA ASP A 398 20.47 -17.84 -24.89
C ASP A 398 20.91 -16.36 -24.83
N LYS A 399 21.92 -16.04 -24.02
CA LYS A 399 22.46 -14.70 -23.84
C LYS A 399 23.98 -14.72 -23.92
N ALA A 400 24.55 -13.80 -24.69
CA ALA A 400 26.00 -13.55 -24.76
C ALA A 400 26.56 -12.85 -23.50
N VAL A 401 26.19 -13.32 -22.32
CA VAL A 401 26.72 -12.83 -21.04
C VAL A 401 28.07 -13.52 -20.79
N ASP A 402 29.05 -12.72 -20.37
CA ASP A 402 30.37 -13.18 -19.96
C ASP A 402 30.33 -13.48 -18.45
N TYR A 403 30.25 -14.77 -18.11
CA TYR A 403 30.28 -15.24 -16.73
C TYR A 403 31.75 -15.48 -16.35
N LYS A 404 32.29 -14.61 -15.50
CA LYS A 404 33.67 -14.73 -15.02
C LYS A 404 33.83 -15.94 -14.12
N ALA A 405 34.94 -16.65 -14.31
CA ALA A 405 35.39 -17.70 -13.41
C ALA A 405 35.51 -17.15 -11.97
N GLY A 406 35.22 -17.98 -10.97
CA GLY A 406 35.23 -17.57 -9.56
C GLY A 406 33.90 -16.98 -9.04
N ARG A 407 32.95 -16.70 -9.93
CA ARG A 407 31.66 -16.09 -9.57
C ARG A 407 30.70 -17.12 -8.99
N LEU A 408 30.16 -16.86 -7.81
CA LEU A 408 29.10 -17.69 -7.21
C LEU A 408 27.78 -17.49 -7.93
N VAL A 409 27.10 -18.60 -8.22
CA VAL A 409 25.86 -18.61 -8.99
C VAL A 409 24.87 -19.64 -8.45
N THR A 410 23.59 -19.34 -8.64
CA THR A 410 22.51 -20.34 -8.64
C THR A 410 22.11 -20.60 -10.10
N VAL A 411 21.88 -21.87 -10.41
CA VAL A 411 21.41 -22.33 -11.71
C VAL A 411 20.03 -22.93 -11.51
N LYS A 412 19.04 -22.34 -12.17
CA LYS A 412 17.69 -22.87 -12.25
C LYS A 412 17.44 -23.41 -13.66
N VAL A 413 17.03 -24.67 -13.73
CA VAL A 413 16.66 -25.34 -14.98
C VAL A 413 15.14 -25.53 -14.98
N SER A 414 14.46 -24.92 -15.94
CA SER A 414 13.03 -25.09 -16.20
C SER A 414 12.82 -25.73 -17.57
N GLU A 415 11.60 -26.16 -17.87
CA GLU A 415 11.27 -26.76 -19.17
C GLU A 415 11.67 -25.82 -20.33
N GLY A 416 12.73 -26.19 -21.06
CA GLY A 416 13.24 -25.44 -22.20
C GLY A 416 14.05 -24.18 -21.88
N SER A 417 14.37 -23.86 -20.61
CA SER A 417 15.20 -22.69 -20.27
C SER A 417 16.16 -22.93 -19.10
N VAL A 418 17.34 -22.31 -19.19
CA VAL A 418 18.32 -22.27 -18.09
C VAL A 418 18.56 -20.83 -17.67
N THR A 419 18.41 -20.56 -16.38
CA THR A 419 18.71 -19.26 -15.77
C THR A 419 19.88 -19.40 -14.82
N ILE A 420 20.93 -18.61 -15.04
CA ILE A 420 22.09 -18.52 -14.14
C ILE A 420 22.06 -17.13 -13.48
N LYS A 421 21.81 -17.09 -12.17
CA LYS A 421 21.82 -15.85 -11.37
C LYS A 421 23.06 -15.81 -10.50
N ALA A 422 23.65 -14.63 -10.38
CA ALA A 422 24.75 -14.42 -9.45
C ALA A 422 24.23 -14.47 -8.01
N LEU A 423 24.92 -15.20 -7.14
CA LEU A 423 24.64 -15.18 -5.71
C LEU A 423 25.24 -13.92 -5.09
N THR A 424 24.52 -13.34 -4.14
CA THR A 424 25.09 -12.39 -3.19
C THR A 424 25.77 -13.20 -2.09
N GLU A 425 27.04 -12.90 -1.83
CA GLU A 425 27.81 -13.60 -0.79
C GLU A 425 27.14 -13.44 0.58
N LYS A 426 27.08 -14.55 1.31
CA LYS A 426 26.40 -14.68 2.61
C LYS A 426 27.37 -15.30 3.59
N HIS A 427 27.93 -14.47 4.44
CA HIS A 427 29.00 -14.84 5.36
C HIS A 427 28.45 -15.35 6.70
N THR A 428 29.17 -16.27 7.32
CA THR A 428 28.95 -16.68 8.72
C THR A 428 30.28 -17.11 9.32
N SER A 429 30.35 -17.22 10.64
CA SER A 429 31.58 -17.61 11.35
C SER A 429 31.24 -18.48 12.54
N GLY A 430 32.22 -19.24 13.01
CA GLY A 430 32.07 -20.06 14.19
C GLY A 430 33.00 -21.26 14.20
N LYS A 431 32.93 -22.03 15.28
CA LYS A 431 33.62 -23.30 15.36
C LYS A 431 32.72 -24.43 14.87
N VAL A 432 33.22 -25.22 13.93
CA VAL A 432 32.64 -26.51 13.60
C VAL A 432 32.88 -27.46 14.76
N ASP A 433 31.83 -28.06 15.27
CA ASP A 433 31.96 -28.94 16.43
C ASP A 433 32.71 -30.24 16.08
N SER A 434 33.17 -30.97 17.11
CA SER A 434 33.96 -32.18 16.90
C SER A 434 33.18 -33.32 16.21
N ALA A 435 31.85 -33.24 16.23
CA ALA A 435 30.98 -34.20 15.55
C ALA A 435 30.70 -33.79 14.08
N ALA A 436 31.16 -32.62 13.64
CA ALA A 436 30.87 -32.07 12.32
C ALA A 436 29.35 -31.99 12.03
N THR A 437 28.59 -31.54 13.02
CA THR A 437 27.11 -31.44 12.97
C THR A 437 26.60 -30.00 12.98
N LYS A 438 27.47 -29.02 13.24
CA LYS A 438 27.10 -27.60 13.28
C LYS A 438 28.31 -26.68 13.13
N LEU A 439 28.04 -25.47 12.64
CA LEU A 439 28.95 -24.32 12.62
C LEU A 439 28.43 -23.25 13.59
N GLY A 440 29.12 -23.05 14.72
CA GLY A 440 28.66 -22.13 15.76
C GLY A 440 27.30 -22.55 16.34
N SER A 441 26.27 -21.74 16.13
CA SER A 441 24.88 -22.04 16.52
C SER A 441 24.05 -22.69 15.41
N LEU A 442 24.53 -22.72 14.17
CA LEU A 442 23.81 -23.21 13.00
C LEU A 442 24.08 -24.71 12.83
N SER A 443 23.02 -25.53 12.89
CA SER A 443 23.14 -26.97 12.67
C SER A 443 23.29 -27.27 11.18
N PHE A 444 23.98 -28.35 10.83
CA PHE A 444 24.06 -28.86 9.46
C PHE A 444 22.87 -29.76 9.17
N ALA A 445 22.38 -29.72 7.93
CA ALA A 445 21.39 -30.67 7.43
C ALA A 445 22.01 -32.08 7.34
N GLU A 446 21.16 -33.12 7.25
CA GLU A 446 21.61 -34.51 7.15
C GLU A 446 22.46 -34.76 5.89
N HIS A 447 22.19 -34.02 4.81
CA HIS A 447 22.89 -34.09 3.53
C HIS A 447 23.47 -32.73 3.13
N ILE A 448 24.34 -32.19 3.98
CA ILE A 448 25.04 -30.94 3.68
C ILE A 448 26.00 -31.11 2.49
N GLU A 449 25.92 -30.19 1.54
CA GLU A 449 26.86 -30.06 0.44
C GLU A 449 27.86 -28.93 0.74
N ILE A 450 29.16 -29.20 0.55
CA ILE A 450 30.20 -28.22 0.84
C ILE A 450 31.13 -28.11 -0.35
N LEU A 451 31.30 -26.88 -0.85
CA LEU A 451 32.20 -26.55 -1.93
C LEU A 451 33.29 -25.61 -1.43
N ASP A 452 34.54 -26.05 -1.47
CA ASP A 452 35.68 -25.17 -1.23
C ASP A 452 36.12 -24.55 -2.54
N THR A 453 36.11 -23.22 -2.61
CA THR A 453 36.35 -22.45 -3.83
C THR A 453 37.62 -21.63 -3.71
N GLY A 454 38.26 -21.32 -4.83
CA GLY A 454 39.41 -20.44 -4.88
C GLY A 454 39.39 -19.60 -6.14
N ASP A 455 40.50 -18.91 -6.43
CA ASP A 455 40.55 -18.01 -7.58
C ASP A 455 40.40 -18.73 -8.92
N GLU A 456 39.91 -17.99 -9.92
CA GLU A 456 39.87 -18.38 -11.34
C GLU A 456 39.09 -19.67 -11.61
N GLY A 457 38.04 -19.94 -10.83
CA GLY A 457 37.10 -21.03 -11.10
C GLY A 457 37.48 -22.37 -10.50
N ALA A 458 38.57 -22.45 -9.72
CA ALA A 458 38.97 -23.67 -9.02
C ALA A 458 38.04 -23.96 -7.83
N ALA A 459 37.44 -25.15 -7.79
CA ALA A 459 36.68 -25.61 -6.63
C ALA A 459 36.73 -27.12 -6.46
N THR A 460 36.45 -27.58 -5.24
CA THR A 460 36.39 -28.99 -4.89
C THR A 460 35.34 -29.24 -3.81
N SER A 461 34.64 -30.36 -3.90
CA SER A 461 33.69 -30.78 -2.86
C SER A 461 34.43 -31.24 -1.61
N VAL A 462 33.88 -30.92 -0.45
CA VAL A 462 34.47 -31.22 0.86
C VAL A 462 33.50 -32.04 1.69
N ASP A 463 33.99 -33.16 2.25
CA ASP A 463 33.23 -33.89 3.25
C ASP A 463 33.20 -33.12 4.58
N VAL A 464 32.03 -32.93 5.16
CA VAL A 464 31.83 -32.15 6.40
C VAL A 464 32.70 -32.63 7.55
N SER A 465 33.01 -33.94 7.60
CA SER A 465 33.90 -34.51 8.63
C SER A 465 35.29 -33.87 8.62
N ARG A 466 35.74 -33.38 7.47
CA ARG A 466 37.03 -32.70 7.33
C ARG A 466 37.05 -31.35 8.01
N LEU A 467 35.90 -30.72 8.21
CA LEU A 467 35.80 -29.45 8.95
C LEU A 467 35.75 -29.64 10.46
N SER A 468 35.70 -30.89 10.97
CA SER A 468 35.55 -31.19 12.39
C SER A 468 36.55 -30.42 13.27
N GLY A 469 36.03 -29.61 14.18
CA GLY A 469 36.84 -28.83 15.12
C GLY A 469 37.49 -27.58 14.55
N MET A 470 37.34 -27.28 13.25
CA MET A 470 37.87 -26.06 12.63
C MET A 470 37.11 -24.83 13.10
N SER A 471 37.81 -23.70 13.22
CA SER A 471 37.19 -22.40 13.42
C SER A 471 37.20 -21.66 12.10
N LEU A 472 36.02 -21.37 11.57
CA LEU A 472 35.83 -20.57 10.35
C LEU A 472 35.52 -19.13 10.75
N ASP A 473 36.21 -18.17 10.16
CA ASP A 473 35.85 -16.76 10.23
C ASP A 473 34.84 -16.37 9.14
N SER A 474 34.49 -15.09 9.05
CA SER A 474 33.51 -14.62 8.06
C SER A 474 34.02 -14.69 6.63
N ASP A 475 35.33 -14.59 6.44
CA ASP A 475 35.95 -14.53 5.12
C ASP A 475 36.13 -15.95 4.58
N ASP A 476 36.29 -16.94 5.48
CA ASP A 476 36.28 -18.37 5.16
C ASP A 476 34.96 -18.87 4.52
N VAL A 477 33.83 -18.20 4.75
CA VAL A 477 32.51 -18.61 4.23
C VAL A 477 31.98 -17.56 3.26
N ARG A 478 31.92 -17.92 1.97
CA ARG A 478 31.40 -17.04 0.90
C ARG A 478 29.88 -17.12 0.78
N TYR A 479 29.29 -18.28 1.04
CA TYR A 479 27.83 -18.45 0.97
C TYR A 479 27.36 -19.62 1.84
N TYR A 480 26.12 -19.55 2.34
CA TYR A 480 25.43 -20.71 2.88
C TYR A 480 23.92 -20.66 2.61
N GLY A 481 23.35 -21.80 2.23
CA GLY A 481 21.91 -22.00 2.10
C GLY A 481 21.35 -22.73 3.32
N LEU A 482 20.10 -22.43 3.69
CA LEU A 482 19.41 -23.07 4.80
C LEU A 482 18.25 -23.90 4.26
N ASP A 483 18.00 -25.07 4.86
CA ASP A 483 16.80 -25.86 4.62
C ASP A 483 15.57 -25.27 5.34
N GLY A 484 14.40 -25.88 5.14
CA GLY A 484 13.14 -25.46 5.79
C GLY A 484 13.15 -25.52 7.32
N ASP A 485 14.10 -26.23 7.93
CA ASP A 485 14.29 -26.32 9.39
C ASP A 485 15.34 -25.30 9.91
N GLY A 486 15.89 -24.47 9.02
CA GLY A 486 16.94 -23.49 9.36
C GLY A 486 18.32 -24.10 9.58
N ARG A 487 18.58 -25.30 9.06
CA ARG A 487 19.89 -25.97 9.08
C ARG A 487 20.66 -25.66 7.80
N ILE A 488 21.99 -25.59 7.86
CA ILE A 488 22.83 -25.36 6.69
C ILE A 488 22.78 -26.59 5.78
N GLU A 489 22.24 -26.41 4.59
CA GLU A 489 22.15 -27.42 3.53
C GLU A 489 23.28 -27.28 2.50
N TYR A 490 23.70 -26.04 2.21
CA TYR A 490 24.81 -25.74 1.30
C TYR A 490 25.81 -24.82 1.99
N LEU A 491 27.10 -25.08 1.82
CA LEU A 491 28.17 -24.23 2.34
C LEU A 491 29.25 -24.03 1.26
N ILE A 492 29.51 -22.78 0.89
CA ILE A 492 30.57 -22.42 -0.06
C ILE A 492 31.67 -21.69 0.69
N LEU A 493 32.88 -22.26 0.67
CA LEU A 493 34.06 -21.80 1.41
C LEU A 493 35.05 -21.08 0.49
N ASP A 494 35.93 -20.27 1.07
CA ASP A 494 37.04 -19.58 0.37
C ASP A 494 38.41 -20.15 0.78
N ASP A 495 38.94 -21.05 -0.04
CA ASP A 495 40.26 -21.69 0.07
C ASP A 495 40.60 -22.14 1.50
N VAL A 496 39.64 -22.84 2.12
CA VAL A 496 39.69 -23.20 3.55
C VAL A 496 40.42 -24.52 3.77
N THR A 497 40.15 -25.54 2.96
CA THR A 497 40.69 -26.88 3.15
C THR A 497 42.12 -27.02 2.62
N GLY A 498 42.48 -26.14 1.69
CA GLY A 498 43.76 -26.16 1.01
C GLY A 498 43.90 -27.29 -0.02
N ASP A 499 42.82 -27.96 -0.40
CA ASP A 499 42.86 -29.02 -1.43
C ASP A 499 42.91 -28.48 -2.85
N LEU A 500 42.70 -27.17 -3.01
CA LEU A 500 42.86 -26.45 -4.27
C LEU A 500 44.34 -26.26 -4.65
N TRP A 501 45.27 -26.63 -3.77
CA TRP A 501 46.71 -26.48 -3.94
C TRP A 501 47.40 -27.81 -4.18
N THR A 502 48.35 -27.82 -5.12
CA THR A 502 49.33 -28.90 -5.24
C THR A 502 50.49 -28.64 -4.29
N TYR A 503 50.73 -29.55 -3.35
CA TYR A 503 51.86 -29.43 -2.42
C TYR A 503 53.09 -30.12 -2.97
N ALA A 504 54.22 -29.40 -2.97
CA ALA A 504 55.48 -29.89 -3.49
C ALA A 504 56.66 -29.51 -2.58
N TYR A 505 57.77 -30.24 -2.70
CA TYR A 505 58.99 -29.91 -2.00
C TYR A 505 60.03 -29.38 -2.99
N LEU A 506 60.34 -28.07 -2.93
CA LEU A 506 61.34 -27.40 -3.76
C LEU A 506 62.74 -27.84 -3.32
N THR A 507 63.46 -28.50 -4.22
CA THR A 507 64.80 -29.05 -3.97
C THR A 507 65.91 -28.19 -4.55
N ASP A 508 65.63 -27.43 -5.60
CA ASP A 508 66.59 -26.53 -6.23
C ASP A 508 65.92 -25.28 -6.82
N LEU A 509 66.65 -24.17 -6.80
CA LEU A 509 66.21 -22.85 -7.26
C LEU A 509 67.39 -22.11 -7.89
N GLU A 510 67.39 -22.00 -9.22
CA GLU A 510 68.44 -21.32 -9.97
C GLU A 510 67.90 -20.01 -10.56
N ASP A 511 68.42 -18.87 -10.10
CA ASP A 511 68.10 -17.54 -10.64
C ASP A 511 69.24 -17.06 -11.57
N GLN A 512 68.94 -16.97 -12.86
CA GLN A 512 69.82 -16.47 -13.92
C GLN A 512 69.33 -15.13 -14.48
N SER A 513 68.44 -14.44 -13.76
CA SER A 513 67.85 -13.16 -14.18
C SER A 513 68.92 -12.07 -14.33
N GLN A 514 68.79 -11.23 -15.36
CA GLN A 514 69.73 -10.15 -15.66
C GLN A 514 68.98 -8.87 -16.03
N GLY A 515 69.21 -7.79 -15.27
CA GLY A 515 68.52 -6.52 -15.49
C GLY A 515 67.01 -6.66 -15.31
N MET A 516 66.26 -6.49 -16.40
CA MET A 516 64.79 -6.65 -16.43
C MET A 516 64.34 -8.02 -16.96
N SER A 517 65.27 -8.87 -17.40
CA SER A 517 64.96 -10.21 -17.90
C SER A 517 64.88 -11.19 -16.75
N ILE A 518 63.73 -11.86 -16.61
CA ILE A 518 63.51 -12.93 -15.64
C ILE A 518 63.91 -14.26 -16.29
N ASN A 519 64.67 -15.08 -15.57
CA ASN A 519 65.00 -16.45 -15.94
C ASN A 519 65.29 -17.24 -14.67
N VAL A 520 64.27 -17.89 -14.12
CA VAL A 520 64.37 -18.63 -12.87
C VAL A 520 63.89 -20.06 -13.10
N THR A 521 64.72 -21.03 -12.71
CA THR A 521 64.39 -22.46 -12.79
C THR A 521 64.09 -23.00 -11.40
N TYR A 522 62.93 -23.65 -11.25
CA TYR A 522 62.46 -24.29 -10.03
C TYR A 522 62.45 -25.80 -10.25
N THR A 523 63.13 -26.55 -9.39
CA THR A 523 63.07 -28.02 -9.38
C THR A 523 62.44 -28.50 -8.08
N TYR A 524 61.34 -29.22 -8.18
CA TYR A 524 60.54 -29.64 -7.03
C TYR A 524 60.00 -31.06 -7.17
N LEU A 525 59.66 -31.67 -6.03
CA LEU A 525 59.12 -33.02 -5.95
C LEU A 525 57.62 -32.99 -5.66
N VAL A 526 56.86 -33.74 -6.46
CA VAL A 526 55.44 -34.05 -6.22
C VAL A 526 55.27 -35.56 -6.23
N GLY A 527 54.84 -36.14 -5.11
CA GLY A 527 54.66 -37.59 -4.99
C GLY A 527 55.90 -38.40 -5.32
N GLY A 528 57.11 -37.90 -5.04
CA GLY A 528 58.36 -38.57 -5.41
C GLY A 528 58.87 -38.32 -6.83
N ALA A 529 58.07 -37.71 -7.70
CA ALA A 529 58.49 -37.36 -9.06
C ALA A 529 59.08 -35.95 -9.10
N GLU A 530 60.25 -35.81 -9.72
CA GLU A 530 60.89 -34.53 -9.97
C GLU A 530 60.22 -33.80 -11.13
N GLN A 531 59.96 -32.51 -10.91
CA GLN A 531 59.39 -31.58 -11.87
C GLN A 531 60.33 -30.37 -12.01
N THR A 532 60.43 -29.83 -13.22
CA THR A 532 61.23 -28.63 -13.49
C THR A 532 60.37 -27.59 -14.19
N LEU A 533 60.30 -26.39 -13.61
CA LEU A 533 59.68 -25.22 -14.22
C LEU A 533 60.77 -24.20 -14.55
N ASN A 534 60.87 -23.80 -15.81
CA ASN A 534 61.64 -22.63 -16.21
C ASN A 534 60.67 -21.45 -16.43
N SER A 535 60.76 -20.44 -15.55
CA SER A 535 59.96 -19.22 -15.66
C SER A 535 60.79 -18.08 -16.23
N THR A 536 60.30 -17.51 -17.33
CA THR A 536 60.91 -16.35 -17.99
C THR A 536 60.09 -15.06 -17.86
N SER A 537 58.92 -15.15 -17.22
CA SER A 537 57.94 -14.06 -17.09
C SER A 537 57.70 -13.63 -15.64
N ALA A 538 57.90 -14.53 -14.67
CA ALA A 538 57.61 -14.27 -13.26
C ALA A 538 58.61 -14.96 -12.31
N GLN A 539 59.00 -14.27 -11.24
CA GLN A 539 59.75 -14.85 -10.14
C GLN A 539 58.80 -15.06 -8.95
N TYR A 540 58.61 -16.32 -8.53
CA TYR A 540 57.76 -16.66 -7.40
C TYR A 540 58.52 -16.50 -6.08
N PRO A 541 57.88 -15.97 -5.03
CA PRO A 541 58.55 -15.60 -3.77
C PRO A 541 58.75 -16.79 -2.82
N VAL A 542 59.38 -17.86 -3.31
CA VAL A 542 59.62 -19.12 -2.62
C VAL A 542 61.12 -19.39 -2.39
N GLU A 543 61.41 -20.32 -1.48
CA GLU A 543 62.76 -20.79 -1.16
C GLU A 543 62.75 -22.31 -1.01
N ILE A 544 63.94 -22.93 -0.97
CA ILE A 544 64.10 -24.38 -0.80
C ILE A 544 63.32 -24.85 0.43
N GLY A 545 62.41 -25.80 0.23
CA GLY A 545 61.46 -26.22 1.26
C GLY A 545 60.09 -26.58 0.71
N GLY A 546 59.10 -26.66 1.60
CA GLY A 546 57.71 -26.92 1.20
C GLY A 546 57.13 -25.72 0.46
N ILE A 547 56.51 -25.98 -0.68
CA ILE A 547 55.78 -25.01 -1.48
C ILE A 547 54.36 -25.50 -1.76
N ALA A 548 53.42 -24.57 -1.85
CA ALA A 548 52.08 -24.80 -2.35
C ALA A 548 51.97 -24.14 -3.73
N VAL A 549 51.48 -24.88 -4.72
CA VAL A 549 51.40 -24.46 -6.12
C VAL A 549 49.93 -24.42 -6.53
N ALA A 550 49.46 -23.26 -6.98
CA ALA A 550 48.15 -23.10 -7.59
C ALA A 550 48.30 -23.05 -9.12
N HIS A 551 47.38 -23.72 -9.81
CA HIS A 551 47.36 -23.79 -11.26
C HIS A 551 46.20 -22.97 -11.83
N GLU A 552 46.38 -22.50 -13.06
CA GLU A 552 45.29 -22.01 -13.91
C GLU A 552 44.49 -23.21 -14.46
N SER A 553 43.32 -22.93 -15.02
CA SER A 553 42.46 -23.95 -15.64
C SER A 553 43.11 -24.66 -16.84
N ASP A 554 44.11 -24.05 -17.47
CA ASP A 554 44.90 -24.66 -18.55
C ASP A 554 46.10 -25.51 -18.06
N GLY A 555 46.28 -25.62 -16.74
CA GLY A 555 47.35 -26.37 -16.09
C GLY A 555 48.67 -25.60 -15.94
N SER A 556 48.75 -24.35 -16.39
CA SER A 556 49.91 -23.50 -16.13
C SER A 556 49.96 -23.05 -14.66
N ILE A 557 51.15 -22.68 -14.16
CA ILE A 557 51.31 -22.28 -12.76
C ILE A 557 50.92 -20.82 -12.57
N ARG A 558 49.86 -20.59 -11.80
CA ARG A 558 49.39 -19.27 -11.40
C ARG A 558 50.32 -18.64 -10.39
N THR A 559 50.58 -19.36 -9.29
CA THR A 559 51.43 -18.87 -8.20
C THR A 559 52.06 -20.01 -7.40
N MET A 560 53.20 -19.72 -6.78
CA MET A 560 53.82 -20.58 -5.77
C MET A 560 53.95 -19.81 -4.46
N GLN A 561 53.55 -20.46 -3.37
CA GLN A 561 53.64 -19.91 -2.02
C GLN A 561 54.56 -20.75 -1.15
N ARG A 562 55.34 -20.07 -0.30
CA ARG A 562 56.14 -20.75 0.72
C ARG A 562 55.22 -21.34 1.79
N MET A 563 55.45 -22.59 2.16
CA MET A 563 54.76 -23.22 3.30
C MET A 563 55.46 -22.83 4.61
N LYS A 564 54.79 -23.05 5.74
CA LYS A 564 55.40 -22.91 7.07
C LYS A 564 56.00 -24.24 7.49
N SER A 565 57.16 -24.21 8.14
CA SER A 565 57.82 -25.40 8.69
C SER A 565 58.03 -25.35 10.19
N THR A 566 58.05 -26.53 10.81
CA THR A 566 58.44 -26.72 12.20
C THR A 566 58.92 -28.16 12.38
N GLU A 567 59.86 -28.38 13.29
CA GLU A 567 60.26 -29.74 13.68
C GLU A 567 59.15 -30.44 14.47
N LEU A 568 58.96 -31.74 14.22
CA LEU A 568 58.00 -32.58 14.93
C LEU A 568 58.63 -33.15 16.20
N THR A 569 57.84 -33.16 17.28
CA THR A 569 58.19 -33.75 18.57
C THR A 569 57.41 -35.02 18.89
N GLY A 570 56.42 -35.36 18.05
CA GLY A 570 55.68 -36.61 18.12
C GLY A 570 54.91 -36.87 16.84
N LEU A 571 54.70 -38.14 16.50
CA LEU A 571 54.09 -38.55 15.25
C LEU A 571 53.14 -39.74 15.44
N SER A 572 52.06 -39.74 14.68
CA SER A 572 51.07 -40.80 14.53
C SER A 572 50.63 -40.89 13.06
N SER A 573 49.78 -41.86 12.72
CA SER A 573 49.21 -42.02 11.38
C SER A 573 48.26 -40.89 10.98
N SER A 574 47.61 -40.21 11.94
CA SER A 574 46.58 -39.19 11.68
C SER A 574 46.86 -37.83 12.32
N TRP A 575 47.95 -37.72 13.08
CA TRP A 575 48.33 -36.48 13.74
C TRP A 575 49.83 -36.38 13.98
N ALA A 576 50.33 -35.16 14.11
CA ALA A 576 51.69 -34.91 14.58
C ALA A 576 51.72 -33.78 15.61
N MET A 577 52.75 -33.77 16.44
CA MET A 577 52.97 -32.76 17.48
C MET A 577 54.15 -31.87 17.09
N ALA A 578 53.95 -30.56 17.21
CA ALA A 578 55.03 -29.57 17.12
C ALA A 578 54.74 -28.44 18.10
N SER A 579 55.76 -27.97 18.83
CA SER A 579 55.62 -26.86 19.80
C SER A 579 54.46 -27.01 20.80
N ASN A 580 54.21 -28.24 21.28
CA ASN A 580 53.08 -28.61 22.16
C ASN A 580 51.67 -28.45 21.55
N GLN A 581 51.57 -28.26 20.24
CA GLN A 581 50.31 -28.24 19.51
C GLN A 581 50.18 -29.50 18.65
N LYS A 582 48.97 -30.07 18.64
CA LYS A 582 48.60 -31.21 17.79
C LYS A 582 48.08 -30.68 16.46
N TYR A 583 48.58 -31.24 15.37
CA TYR A 583 48.18 -30.93 14.00
C TYR A 583 47.63 -32.18 13.34
N ALA A 584 46.59 -32.01 12.53
CA ALA A 584 46.11 -33.06 11.65
C ALA A 584 47.14 -33.31 10.54
N VAL A 585 47.29 -34.58 10.15
CA VAL A 585 48.07 -34.97 8.99
C VAL A 585 47.11 -35.24 7.85
N ALA A 586 47.38 -34.69 6.66
CA ALA A 586 46.54 -34.93 5.51
C ALA A 586 46.63 -36.39 5.04
N ASP A 587 45.54 -36.92 4.49
CA ASP A 587 45.50 -38.31 4.02
C ASP A 587 46.50 -38.55 2.86
N ASP A 588 46.80 -37.49 2.11
CA ASP A 588 47.73 -37.47 0.98
C ASP A 588 49.13 -36.92 1.35
N VAL A 589 49.49 -36.92 2.64
CA VAL A 589 50.78 -36.42 3.11
C VAL A 589 51.96 -37.07 2.37
N GLN A 590 52.88 -36.25 1.88
CA GLN A 590 54.09 -36.71 1.21
C GLN A 590 55.24 -36.80 2.22
N VAL A 591 55.80 -37.99 2.40
CA VAL A 591 56.91 -38.21 3.32
C VAL A 591 58.17 -38.53 2.54
N TYR A 592 59.23 -37.76 2.74
CA TYR A 592 60.49 -37.95 2.06
C TYR A 592 61.61 -38.27 3.05
N LEU A 593 62.34 -39.35 2.81
CA LEU A 593 63.61 -39.62 3.46
C LEU A 593 64.73 -38.89 2.71
N ARG A 594 65.47 -38.03 3.40
CA ARG A 594 66.64 -37.35 2.85
C ARG A 594 67.91 -38.14 3.17
N SER A 595 68.64 -38.58 2.15
CA SER A 595 69.91 -39.30 2.31
C SER A 595 70.89 -38.89 1.22
N ASN A 596 72.14 -38.59 1.60
CA ASN A 596 73.22 -38.18 0.68
C ASN A 596 72.86 -37.03 -0.29
N GLY A 597 71.99 -36.11 0.13
CA GLY A 597 71.53 -34.99 -0.69
C GLY A 597 70.34 -35.30 -1.62
N SER A 598 69.91 -36.55 -1.71
CA SER A 598 68.72 -36.98 -2.47
C SER A 598 67.52 -37.22 -1.57
N TYR A 599 66.33 -37.18 -2.16
CA TYR A 599 65.05 -37.39 -1.47
C TYR A 599 64.36 -38.63 -2.03
N TYR A 600 63.86 -39.48 -1.14
CA TYR A 600 63.17 -40.72 -1.50
C TYR A 600 61.79 -40.74 -0.86
N LEU A 601 60.75 -40.96 -1.66
CA LEU A 601 59.39 -41.10 -1.13
C LEU A 601 59.31 -42.31 -0.20
N THR A 602 58.71 -42.12 0.97
CA THR A 602 58.46 -43.14 1.98
C THR A 602 57.07 -42.94 2.59
N THR A 603 56.75 -43.67 3.66
CA THR A 603 55.46 -43.56 4.36
C THR A 603 55.65 -43.00 5.76
N LEU A 604 54.59 -42.40 6.31
CA LEU A 604 54.61 -41.86 7.66
C LEU A 604 54.91 -42.93 8.73
N SER A 605 54.47 -44.17 8.50
CA SER A 605 54.76 -45.31 9.37
C SER A 605 56.20 -45.80 9.34
N ALA A 606 56.98 -45.41 8.33
CA ALA A 606 58.37 -45.84 8.17
C ALA A 606 59.38 -44.88 8.85
N VAL A 607 58.89 -43.80 9.46
CA VAL A 607 59.72 -42.79 10.13
C VAL A 607 59.21 -42.54 11.55
N ASN A 608 60.10 -42.13 12.45
CA ASN A 608 59.76 -41.79 13.83
C ASN A 608 60.66 -40.66 14.34
N THR A 609 60.28 -40.03 15.45
CA THR A 609 61.00 -38.89 16.03
C THR A 609 62.21 -39.29 16.89
N GLU A 610 62.47 -40.59 17.06
CA GLU A 610 63.64 -41.11 17.79
C GLU A 610 64.85 -41.22 16.85
N ASP A 611 64.66 -41.90 15.72
CA ASP A 611 65.69 -42.20 14.72
C ASP A 611 65.90 -41.06 13.71
N TYR A 612 64.89 -40.21 13.51
CA TYR A 612 64.91 -39.15 12.52
C TYR A 612 64.60 -37.78 13.13
N THR A 613 65.26 -36.75 12.60
CA THR A 613 64.78 -35.37 12.70
C THR A 613 63.73 -35.17 11.62
N LEU A 614 62.48 -34.92 12.04
CA LEU A 614 61.33 -34.79 11.16
C LEU A 614 60.92 -33.32 11.07
N THR A 615 60.96 -32.75 9.86
CA THR A 615 60.47 -31.39 9.59
C THR A 615 59.17 -31.48 8.82
N ARG A 616 58.10 -30.93 9.40
CA ARG A 616 56.80 -30.84 8.71
C ARG A 616 56.68 -29.53 7.94
N TRP A 617 55.86 -29.56 6.90
CA TRP A 617 55.37 -28.37 6.20
C TRP A 617 53.85 -28.40 6.13
N TYR A 618 53.24 -27.24 6.38
CA TYR A 618 51.80 -27.02 6.35
C TYR A 618 51.48 -25.69 5.65
N ASN A 619 50.26 -25.56 5.16
CA ASN A 619 49.88 -24.43 4.32
C ASN A 619 50.08 -23.08 5.06
N ASN A 620 50.47 -22.06 4.29
CA ASN A 620 50.64 -20.69 4.74
C ASN A 620 49.49 -19.79 4.27
N SER A 621 48.37 -20.38 3.85
CA SER A 621 47.12 -19.63 3.64
C SER A 621 46.78 -18.89 4.93
N GLY A 622 46.34 -17.64 4.82
CA GLY A 622 46.05 -16.77 5.96
C GLY A 622 44.99 -17.34 6.93
N ASN A 623 44.29 -18.39 6.52
CA ASN A 623 43.13 -18.96 7.19
C ASN A 623 43.55 -20.06 8.17
N SER A 624 43.29 -19.81 9.44
CA SER A 624 43.70 -20.67 10.56
C SER A 624 43.01 -22.04 10.61
N ALA A 625 41.96 -22.23 9.80
CA ALA A 625 41.11 -23.41 9.75
C ALA A 625 41.77 -24.65 9.11
N GLY A 626 42.63 -24.47 8.10
CA GLY A 626 43.10 -25.54 7.19
C GLY A 626 44.54 -26.04 7.39
N THR A 627 45.16 -25.90 8.56
CA THR A 627 46.60 -26.21 8.73
C THR A 627 46.94 -27.70 8.89
N GLN A 628 46.53 -28.53 7.92
CA GLN A 628 46.99 -29.91 7.81
C GLN A 628 48.46 -29.98 7.40
N ILE A 629 49.17 -30.99 7.91
CA ILE A 629 50.53 -31.31 7.47
C ILE A 629 50.45 -31.99 6.11
N ARG A 630 51.11 -31.42 5.11
CA ARG A 630 51.10 -31.89 3.72
C ARG A 630 52.41 -32.55 3.29
N ILE A 631 53.53 -32.12 3.89
CA ILE A 631 54.86 -32.67 3.59
C ILE A 631 55.63 -32.94 4.89
N VAL A 632 56.34 -34.06 4.97
CA VAL A 632 57.28 -34.38 6.04
C VAL A 632 58.62 -34.78 5.44
N ILE A 633 59.70 -34.12 5.87
CA ILE A 633 61.07 -34.51 5.53
C ILE A 633 61.69 -35.21 6.73
N ALA A 634 62.13 -36.44 6.54
CA ALA A 634 62.87 -37.22 7.52
C ALA A 634 64.36 -37.20 7.21
N VAL A 635 65.17 -36.72 8.15
CA VAL A 635 66.63 -36.75 8.08
C VAL A 635 67.12 -37.70 9.18
N PRO A 636 67.89 -38.76 8.86
CA PRO A 636 68.45 -39.64 9.88
C PRO A 636 69.27 -38.84 10.89
N ARG A 637 69.10 -39.13 12.18
CA ARG A 637 70.03 -38.60 13.19
C ARG A 637 71.34 -39.34 13.07
N GLU A 638 72.45 -38.62 12.99
CA GLU A 638 73.77 -39.25 13.12
C GLU A 638 73.89 -39.84 14.54
N GLU A 639 74.40 -41.08 14.64
CA GLU A 639 74.68 -41.77 15.92
C GLU A 639 75.74 -41.06 16.76
#